data_AF-A0A820IRY6-F1
#
_entry.id   AF-A0A820IRY6-F1
#
_cell.length_a   1.000
_cell.length_b   1.000
_cell.length_c   1.000
_cell.angle_alpha   90.00
_cell.angle_beta   90.00
_cell.angle_gamma   90.00
#
_symmetry.space_group_name_H-M   'P 1'
#
loop_
_entity.id
_entity.type
_entity.pdbx_description
1 polymer ?
#
loop_
_entity_poly.entity_id
_entity_poly.type
_entity_poly.pdbx_seq_one_letter_code
_entity_poly.pdbx_strand_id
1 'polypeptide(L)'
;MSLMRVITVGLTGAAGIYGGLVLYREYFVVAQYKGDEQLFGKTAIITGANTGIGKEVAHDFARRGARVIMACRDMKKCEETREKLVADSFNTNIVCRECDLASIESIKTFADEINKNEKYVHLLINNAGVMWHPSKLTKDGFEQHLGVNYLGHFLLTNLLMEKLRTCSPSRVVNVTSSMYKRGVIDFDDLNMSKKQFNAKIAYEQAALAIVLATQEFCRQYPGSGVVANCAHPGITRTEIARHTIDKSFISRIIVGPLLKAFMKTPMQGAQAVIQCALDPKLDGQCGKYFSDMKEEPIAPNATDAKEAKRLWLISQRWAHFIWYTVGVIVRILWTLVYSQQGYIHPDEFFQGPEVVFDDIFQTNLTRTHEFHPAAPLRSVAILYLLYGLPISILSWLSTILHWSSIPFHLKLIFPRFAILLLSLCSDILFYRMIKVSHSNFNSKQYGIIMNYYGIAHVTLVFFTRTLSNSFEAFLFLALIYLVNVNMSSLLSIITNSSNKTKYNVQSIHINLNTIVTSSLIGFICALGIFNRPTFPAFALVPIVYWLANIIPLMNHSFRFQLLFGRIISFIIGTFILASCLIILFDSYYYNNGFSFIMDLKNRLIICPLNFIVYNIDSKNLDQHGLHPPWLHFIVNATILYGPLHLYVVLWGLFHVSNIRQFGQSIIERILKIFRKRSVAIEKSEQSISPFLIYLYLIPFIPLSTFPHQEARFLVPLIFPLILFIVPVLITKNLHTLLFRIWLAFNIFICIIYGHLHQGGLLPALKYIHDYPVVSSNVIPIVTNPNKKILITYHTYMPPGYLVTSMSKSEYDHKLQTIVIDLKGARREELDLTIERIFHEYSMHNNQVFVLLPNISQTYLIELKQAKYSFKLIKQFAPHLDLDHGFEELIHFKDQQKQYTIWDRFKLDLYQVTRNLM
;
A
#
# COMPACT_ATOMS: atom_id res chain seq x y z
N MET A 1 -21.38 72.64 -38.26
CA MET A 1 -20.10 72.84 -37.54
C MET A 1 -20.23 72.84 -36.01
N SER A 2 -21.39 73.15 -35.39
CA SER A 2 -21.49 73.26 -33.91
C SER A 2 -21.47 71.90 -33.17
N LEU A 3 -22.16 70.87 -33.68
CA LEU A 3 -22.22 69.56 -33.03
C LEU A 3 -20.84 68.87 -32.95
N MET A 4 -20.04 68.99 -34.02
CA MET A 4 -18.70 68.40 -34.08
C MET A 4 -17.74 69.06 -33.08
N ARG A 5 -17.87 70.39 -32.85
CA ARG A 5 -17.10 71.10 -31.81
C ARG A 5 -17.50 70.69 -30.40
N VAL A 6 -18.80 70.52 -30.12
CA VAL A 6 -19.28 70.06 -28.81
C VAL A 6 -18.80 68.64 -28.52
N ILE A 7 -18.87 67.74 -29.51
CA ILE A 7 -18.35 66.37 -29.40
C ILE A 7 -16.83 66.38 -29.19
N THR A 8 -16.09 67.21 -29.94
CA THR A 8 -14.62 67.29 -29.81
C THR A 8 -14.21 67.83 -28.44
N VAL A 9 -14.83 68.92 -27.97
CA VAL A 9 -14.57 69.51 -26.64
C VAL A 9 -14.95 68.55 -25.52
N GLY A 10 -16.09 67.87 -25.64
CA GLY A 10 -16.52 66.83 -24.70
C GLY A 10 -15.56 65.64 -24.65
N LEU A 11 -15.07 65.18 -25.81
CA LEU A 11 -14.08 64.11 -25.91
C LEU A 11 -12.71 64.53 -25.34
N THR A 12 -12.24 65.75 -25.60
CA THR A 12 -10.98 66.25 -25.01
C THR A 12 -11.10 66.47 -23.50
N GLY A 13 -12.25 66.94 -23.01
CA GLY A 13 -12.52 67.08 -21.57
C GLY A 13 -12.56 65.73 -20.87
N ALA A 14 -13.24 64.75 -21.46
CA ALA A 14 -13.27 63.37 -20.96
C ALA A 14 -11.88 62.72 -21.00
N ALA A 15 -11.09 62.95 -22.06
CA ALA A 15 -9.72 62.45 -22.17
C ALA A 15 -8.78 63.12 -21.15
N GLY A 16 -8.96 64.41 -20.86
CA GLY A 16 -8.22 65.13 -19.82
C GLY A 16 -8.54 64.63 -18.40
N ILE A 17 -9.81 64.42 -18.08
CA ILE A 17 -10.25 63.83 -16.81
C ILE A 17 -9.74 62.38 -16.68
N TYR A 18 -9.83 61.60 -17.76
CA TYR A 18 -9.31 60.24 -17.81
C TYR A 18 -7.78 60.21 -17.60
N GLY A 19 -7.03 61.08 -18.28
CA GLY A 19 -5.59 61.23 -18.10
C GLY A 19 -5.23 61.65 -16.68
N GLY A 20 -5.96 62.61 -16.10
CA GLY A 20 -5.79 63.05 -14.72
C GLY A 20 -6.05 61.95 -13.68
N LEU A 21 -7.11 61.15 -13.86
CA LEU A 21 -7.42 60.01 -12.98
C LEU A 21 -6.37 58.90 -13.06
N VAL A 22 -5.86 58.61 -14.26
CA VAL A 22 -4.77 57.63 -14.46
C VAL A 22 -3.49 58.11 -13.78
N LEU A 23 -3.09 59.37 -13.97
CA LEU A 23 -1.89 59.95 -13.36
C LEU A 23 -2.00 60.05 -11.82
N TYR A 24 -3.14 60.51 -11.30
CA TYR A 24 -3.38 60.59 -9.86
C TYR A 24 -3.26 59.21 -9.20
N ARG A 25 -3.78 58.17 -9.85
CA ARG A 25 -3.70 56.80 -9.34
C ARG A 25 -2.29 56.20 -9.44
N GLU A 26 -1.60 56.41 -10.55
CA GLU A 26 -0.23 55.90 -10.76
C GLU A 26 0.76 56.47 -9.74
N TYR A 27 0.62 57.75 -9.37
CA TYR A 27 1.55 58.43 -8.48
C TYR A 27 1.11 58.48 -7.01
N PHE A 28 -0.19 58.46 -6.69
CA PHE A 28 -0.64 58.75 -5.31
C PHE A 28 -1.45 57.65 -4.61
N VAL A 29 -1.97 56.62 -5.30
CA VAL A 29 -2.97 55.69 -4.70
C VAL A 29 -2.43 54.30 -4.36
N VAL A 30 -1.41 53.78 -5.05
CA VAL A 30 -0.88 52.44 -4.76
C VAL A 30 0.39 52.52 -3.93
N ALA A 31 0.31 52.02 -2.70
CA ALA A 31 1.47 51.93 -1.81
C ALA A 31 2.55 51.01 -2.43
N GLN A 32 3.79 51.47 -2.42
CA GLN A 32 4.97 50.73 -2.88
C GLN A 32 5.81 50.28 -1.68
N TYR A 33 6.38 49.09 -1.77
CA TYR A 33 7.33 48.58 -0.79
C TYR A 33 8.63 49.37 -0.91
N LYS A 34 8.99 50.09 0.17
CA LYS A 34 10.17 50.98 0.22
C LYS A 34 11.34 50.38 1.00
N GLY A 35 11.35 49.06 1.22
CA GLY A 35 12.47 48.42 1.93
C GLY A 35 13.73 48.41 1.07
N ASP A 36 14.88 48.64 1.69
CA ASP A 36 16.19 48.74 1.04
C ASP A 36 16.98 47.42 1.10
N GLU A 37 16.33 46.31 1.46
CA GLU A 37 16.98 45.02 1.65
C GLU A 37 17.69 44.56 0.37
N GLN A 38 18.96 44.20 0.51
CA GLN A 38 19.78 43.61 -0.54
C GLN A 38 19.72 42.08 -0.47
N LEU A 39 19.76 41.43 -1.63
CA LEU A 39 19.61 39.98 -1.79
C LEU A 39 20.87 39.28 -2.29
N PHE A 40 22.04 39.92 -2.16
CA PHE A 40 23.32 39.28 -2.48
C PHE A 40 23.48 37.96 -1.73
N GLY A 41 23.83 36.89 -2.47
CA GLY A 41 23.95 35.54 -1.92
C GLY A 41 22.63 34.84 -1.56
N LYS A 42 21.49 35.52 -1.74
CA LYS A 42 20.16 34.91 -1.59
C LYS A 42 19.70 34.30 -2.91
N THR A 43 18.91 33.23 -2.81
CA THR A 43 18.40 32.48 -3.95
C THR A 43 16.89 32.40 -3.85
N ALA A 44 16.22 32.84 -4.92
CA ALA A 44 14.77 32.94 -5.00
C ALA A 44 14.26 32.09 -6.17
N ILE A 45 13.27 31.25 -5.89
CA ILE A 45 12.52 30.50 -6.90
C ILE A 45 11.17 31.20 -7.09
N ILE A 46 10.82 31.53 -8.32
CA ILE A 46 9.56 32.22 -8.65
C ILE A 46 8.84 31.43 -9.73
N THR A 47 7.67 30.89 -9.41
CA THR A 47 6.83 30.20 -10.40
C THR A 47 6.09 31.20 -11.27
N GLY A 48 6.06 30.96 -12.59
CA GLY A 48 5.38 31.85 -13.54
C GLY A 48 6.04 33.22 -13.68
N ALA A 49 7.37 33.27 -13.59
CA ALA A 49 8.17 34.49 -13.62
C ALA A 49 8.35 35.12 -15.02
N ASN A 50 7.85 34.48 -16.08
CA ASN A 50 8.01 34.96 -17.44
C ASN A 50 7.03 36.09 -17.82
N THR A 51 5.97 36.33 -17.02
CA THR A 51 4.94 37.35 -17.30
C THR A 51 4.35 37.95 -16.02
N GLY A 52 3.63 39.07 -16.16
CA GLY A 52 2.76 39.62 -15.12
C GLY A 52 3.47 39.89 -13.80
N ILE A 53 2.80 39.57 -12.69
CA ILE A 53 3.28 39.81 -11.32
C ILE A 53 4.60 39.08 -11.06
N GLY A 54 4.70 37.81 -11.44
CA GLY A 54 5.91 37.01 -11.24
C GLY A 54 7.15 37.60 -11.94
N LYS A 55 6.98 38.20 -13.12
CA LYS A 55 8.05 38.91 -13.82
C LYS A 55 8.54 40.12 -13.03
N GLU A 56 7.63 40.92 -12.49
CA GLU A 56 8.01 42.12 -11.74
C GLU A 56 8.66 41.77 -10.39
N VAL A 57 8.23 40.69 -9.73
CA VAL A 57 8.92 40.14 -8.54
C VAL A 57 10.34 39.67 -8.92
N ALA A 58 10.49 38.96 -10.04
CA ALA A 58 11.80 38.53 -10.52
C ALA A 58 12.72 39.71 -10.86
N HIS A 59 12.16 40.76 -11.46
CA HIS A 59 12.87 41.99 -11.76
C HIS A 59 13.35 42.71 -10.50
N ASP A 60 12.47 42.90 -9.50
CA ASP A 60 12.84 43.54 -8.22
C ASP A 60 13.92 42.74 -7.49
N PHE A 61 13.78 41.42 -7.39
CA PHE A 61 14.78 40.57 -6.74
C PHE A 61 16.11 40.57 -7.47
N ALA A 62 16.08 40.59 -8.81
CA ALA A 62 17.30 40.70 -9.62
C ALA A 62 18.01 42.03 -9.41
N ARG A 63 17.28 43.15 -9.37
CA ARG A 63 17.84 44.48 -9.06
C ARG A 63 18.46 44.58 -7.67
N ARG A 64 17.94 43.81 -6.72
CA ARG A 64 18.50 43.68 -5.35
C ARG A 64 19.68 42.69 -5.26
N GLY A 65 20.13 42.11 -6.38
CA GLY A 65 21.29 41.21 -6.43
C GLY A 65 21.02 39.73 -6.11
N ALA A 66 19.75 39.29 -6.11
CA ALA A 66 19.41 37.89 -5.87
C ALA A 66 19.85 36.98 -7.02
N ARG A 67 20.13 35.71 -6.71
CA ARG A 67 20.06 34.64 -7.70
C ARG A 67 18.60 34.28 -7.93
N VAL A 68 18.08 34.51 -9.12
CA VAL A 68 16.67 34.31 -9.46
C VAL A 68 16.50 33.10 -10.36
N ILE A 69 15.71 32.13 -9.91
CA ILE A 69 15.35 30.93 -10.66
C ILE A 69 13.91 31.11 -11.14
N MET A 70 13.77 31.39 -12.43
CA MET A 70 12.49 31.57 -13.11
C MET A 70 11.92 30.19 -13.47
N ALA A 71 11.00 29.69 -12.64
CA ALA A 71 10.36 28.39 -12.84
C ALA A 71 9.13 28.54 -13.76
N CYS A 72 9.27 28.17 -15.02
CA CYS A 72 8.25 28.43 -16.06
C CYS A 72 8.01 27.19 -16.92
N ARG A 73 6.77 27.02 -17.40
CA ARG A 73 6.43 25.92 -18.34
C ARG A 73 6.85 26.21 -19.79
N ASP A 74 6.91 27.48 -20.17
CA ASP A 74 7.27 27.91 -21.52
C ASP A 74 8.68 28.48 -21.46
N MET A 75 9.66 27.62 -21.80
CA MET A 75 11.07 27.96 -21.69
C MET A 75 11.50 29.02 -22.69
N LYS A 76 10.91 29.05 -23.89
CA LYS A 76 11.22 30.06 -24.90
C LYS A 76 10.83 31.46 -24.39
N LYS A 77 9.59 31.62 -23.94
CA LYS A 77 9.11 32.89 -23.37
C LYS A 77 9.84 33.24 -22.06
N CYS A 78 10.27 32.24 -21.29
CA CYS A 78 11.09 32.46 -20.10
C CYS A 78 12.43 33.08 -20.45
N GLU A 79 13.15 32.51 -21.41
CA GLU A 79 14.48 32.98 -21.83
C GLU A 79 14.42 34.40 -22.41
N GLU A 80 13.43 34.69 -23.26
CA GLU A 80 13.20 36.05 -23.80
C GLU A 80 12.96 37.08 -22.69
N THR A 81 12.24 36.70 -21.62
CA THR A 81 12.03 37.58 -20.47
C THR A 81 13.30 37.68 -19.62
N ARG A 82 14.04 36.58 -19.43
CA ARG A 82 15.30 36.54 -18.68
C ARG A 82 16.32 37.51 -19.29
N GLU A 83 16.49 37.52 -20.61
CA GLU A 83 17.40 38.44 -21.29
C GLU A 83 17.10 39.91 -20.98
N LYS A 84 15.81 40.28 -21.01
CA LYS A 84 15.36 41.63 -20.65
C LYS A 84 15.66 41.95 -19.19
N LEU A 85 15.37 41.02 -18.28
CA LEU A 85 15.66 41.23 -16.86
C LEU A 85 17.16 41.37 -16.58
N VAL A 86 18.02 40.59 -17.26
CA VAL A 86 19.48 40.71 -17.13
C VAL A 86 19.95 42.08 -17.62
N ALA A 87 19.43 42.54 -18.77
CA ALA A 87 19.77 43.85 -19.32
C ALA A 87 19.32 45.00 -18.40
N ASP A 88 18.11 44.93 -17.85
CA ASP A 88 17.52 45.97 -17.01
C ASP A 88 18.12 46.03 -15.59
N SER A 89 18.51 44.87 -15.04
CA SER A 89 19.03 44.76 -13.66
C SER A 89 20.55 44.70 -13.55
N PHE A 90 21.26 44.52 -14.68
CA PHE A 90 22.70 44.21 -14.73
C PHE A 90 23.11 42.97 -13.90
N ASN A 91 22.15 42.10 -13.55
CA ASN A 91 22.38 40.90 -12.77
C ASN A 91 22.32 39.66 -13.68
N THR A 92 23.46 38.99 -13.87
CA THR A 92 23.56 37.77 -14.69
C THR A 92 23.11 36.50 -13.97
N ASN A 93 22.83 36.55 -12.66
CA ASN A 93 22.42 35.40 -11.85
C ASN A 93 20.92 35.07 -11.97
N ILE A 94 20.34 35.29 -13.14
CA ILE A 94 18.95 34.95 -13.46
C ILE A 94 18.98 33.73 -14.39
N VAL A 95 18.29 32.65 -14.03
CA VAL A 95 18.24 31.40 -14.81
C VAL A 95 16.81 30.92 -15.01
N CYS A 96 16.50 30.40 -16.20
CA CYS A 96 15.23 29.72 -16.44
C CYS A 96 15.35 28.22 -16.19
N ARG A 97 14.29 27.64 -15.65
CA ARG A 97 14.14 26.20 -15.42
C ARG A 97 12.71 25.79 -15.71
N GLU A 98 12.57 24.63 -16.36
CA GLU A 98 11.24 24.13 -16.73
C GLU A 98 10.49 23.67 -15.48
N CYS A 99 9.27 24.16 -15.30
CA CYS A 99 8.38 23.69 -14.25
C CYS A 99 6.92 23.86 -14.71
N ASP A 100 6.30 22.76 -15.14
CA ASP A 100 4.87 22.68 -15.44
C ASP A 100 4.10 22.19 -14.21
N LEU A 101 3.42 23.12 -13.53
CA LEU A 101 2.60 22.80 -12.35
C LEU A 101 1.37 21.92 -12.65
N ALA A 102 1.04 21.71 -13.93
CA ALA A 102 0.02 20.75 -14.35
C ALA A 102 0.56 19.31 -14.50
N SER A 103 1.79 19.05 -14.06
CA SER A 103 2.46 17.74 -14.14
C SER A 103 3.29 17.45 -12.89
N ILE A 104 2.89 16.43 -12.12
CA ILE A 104 3.64 15.95 -10.95
C ILE A 104 5.08 15.55 -11.32
N GLU A 105 5.28 14.94 -12.48
CA GLU A 105 6.61 14.57 -12.98
C GLU A 105 7.49 15.79 -13.25
N SER A 106 6.97 16.83 -13.90
CA SER A 106 7.70 18.07 -14.14
C SER A 106 8.09 18.75 -12.82
N ILE A 107 7.16 18.82 -11.86
CA ILE A 107 7.42 19.39 -10.52
C ILE A 107 8.53 18.62 -9.78
N LYS A 108 8.48 17.27 -9.83
CA LYS A 108 9.51 16.42 -9.20
C LYS A 108 10.88 16.62 -9.85
N THR A 109 10.93 16.64 -11.18
CA THR A 109 12.17 16.85 -11.94
C THR A 109 12.79 18.20 -11.60
N PHE A 110 11.99 19.27 -11.63
CA PHE A 110 12.42 20.59 -11.21
C PHE A 110 12.96 20.60 -9.78
N ALA A 111 12.21 20.05 -8.81
CA ALA A 111 12.62 20.06 -7.42
C ALA A 111 13.90 19.23 -7.18
N ASP A 112 14.05 18.08 -7.84
CA ASP A 112 15.23 17.23 -7.74
C ASP A 112 16.46 17.94 -8.35
N GLU A 113 16.31 18.65 -9.47
CA GLU A 113 17.37 19.49 -10.04
C GLU A 113 17.81 20.60 -9.10
N ILE A 114 16.86 21.31 -8.48
CA ILE A 114 17.15 22.36 -7.50
C ILE A 114 17.86 21.78 -6.28
N ASN A 115 17.34 20.68 -5.72
CA ASN A 115 17.93 20.03 -4.55
C ASN A 115 19.37 19.58 -4.80
N LYS A 116 19.67 19.15 -6.03
CA LYS A 116 20.99 18.69 -6.44
C LYS A 116 21.96 19.83 -6.75
N ASN A 117 21.52 20.84 -7.51
CA ASN A 117 22.41 21.81 -8.12
C ASN A 117 22.46 23.15 -7.37
N GLU A 118 21.41 23.51 -6.64
CA GLU A 118 21.35 24.78 -5.92
C GLU A 118 21.82 24.59 -4.48
N LYS A 119 22.76 25.43 -4.04
CA LYS A 119 23.29 25.33 -2.67
C LYS A 119 22.24 25.76 -1.64
N TYR A 120 21.52 26.84 -1.93
CA TYR A 120 20.58 27.48 -1.02
C TYR A 120 19.26 27.81 -1.71
N VAL A 121 18.15 27.81 -0.97
CA VAL A 121 16.85 28.34 -1.38
C VAL A 121 16.30 29.14 -0.21
N HIS A 122 16.28 30.46 -0.35
CA HIS A 122 15.87 31.38 0.72
C HIS A 122 14.43 31.85 0.55
N LEU A 123 14.01 32.04 -0.71
CA LEU A 123 12.69 32.56 -1.06
C LEU A 123 12.03 31.62 -2.06
N LEU A 124 10.80 31.19 -1.77
CA LEU A 124 9.94 30.45 -2.69
C LEU A 124 8.66 31.25 -2.93
N ILE A 125 8.47 31.73 -4.15
CA ILE A 125 7.30 32.53 -4.54
C ILE A 125 6.40 31.65 -5.42
N ASN A 126 5.35 31.12 -4.80
CA ASN A 126 4.30 30.35 -5.45
C ASN A 126 3.30 31.32 -6.10
N ASN A 127 3.66 31.83 -7.28
CA ASN A 127 2.93 32.89 -8.00
C ASN A 127 2.11 32.38 -9.20
N ALA A 128 2.56 31.33 -9.89
CA ALA A 128 1.91 30.86 -11.10
C ALA A 128 0.45 30.46 -10.87
N GLY A 129 -0.45 30.85 -11.78
CA GLY A 129 -1.84 30.46 -11.67
C GLY A 129 -2.62 30.58 -12.97
N VAL A 130 -3.77 29.91 -13.00
CA VAL A 130 -4.79 29.99 -14.04
C VAL A 130 -6.11 30.46 -13.45
N MET A 131 -6.92 31.14 -14.26
CA MET A 131 -8.23 31.66 -13.89
C MET A 131 -9.18 31.49 -15.08
N TRP A 132 -10.44 31.13 -14.81
CA TRP A 132 -11.49 30.91 -15.81
C TRP A 132 -11.11 29.93 -16.90
N HIS A 133 -10.27 28.95 -16.57
CA HIS A 133 -9.92 27.90 -17.51
C HIS A 133 -11.17 27.04 -17.80
N PRO A 134 -11.44 26.71 -19.07
CA PRO A 134 -12.49 25.73 -19.40
C PRO A 134 -12.27 24.40 -18.69
N SER A 135 -13.33 23.59 -18.56
CA SER A 135 -13.24 22.26 -17.96
C SER A 135 -12.13 21.45 -18.64
N LYS A 136 -11.05 21.22 -17.90
CA LYS A 136 -9.86 20.49 -18.35
C LYS A 136 -9.18 19.88 -17.13
N LEU A 137 -8.59 18.71 -17.32
CA LEU A 137 -7.78 18.06 -16.29
C LEU A 137 -6.29 18.29 -16.56
N THR A 138 -5.50 18.32 -15.49
CA THR A 138 -4.03 18.25 -15.54
C THR A 138 -3.58 16.88 -16.09
N LYS A 139 -2.27 16.72 -16.36
CA LYS A 139 -1.73 15.42 -16.81
C LYS A 139 -1.99 14.30 -15.80
N ASP A 140 -2.15 14.66 -14.53
CA ASP A 140 -2.37 13.74 -13.41
C ASP A 140 -3.87 13.59 -13.03
N GLY A 141 -4.79 14.13 -13.83
CA GLY A 141 -6.23 13.94 -13.64
C GLY A 141 -6.88 14.85 -12.59
N PHE A 142 -6.24 15.97 -12.21
CA PHE A 142 -6.83 16.96 -11.32
C PHE A 142 -7.55 18.07 -12.09
N GLU A 143 -8.59 18.65 -11.51
CA GLU A 143 -9.19 19.88 -12.04
C GLU A 143 -8.12 20.96 -12.21
N GLN A 144 -8.14 21.69 -13.32
CA GLN A 144 -7.05 22.58 -13.74
C GLN A 144 -6.68 23.65 -12.69
N HIS A 145 -7.64 24.32 -12.05
CA HIS A 145 -7.37 25.37 -11.05
C HIS A 145 -6.83 24.77 -9.76
N LEU A 146 -7.47 23.71 -9.25
CA LEU A 146 -7.02 23.00 -8.05
C LEU A 146 -5.63 22.38 -8.26
N GLY A 147 -5.41 21.76 -9.41
CA GLY A 147 -4.17 21.12 -9.81
C GLY A 147 -3.01 22.10 -9.93
N VAL A 148 -3.18 23.18 -10.70
CA VAL A 148 -2.11 24.14 -10.97
C VAL A 148 -1.90 25.13 -9.81
N ASN A 149 -2.96 25.79 -9.36
CA ASN A 149 -2.83 26.91 -8.42
C ASN A 149 -2.48 26.41 -7.00
N TYR A 150 -2.99 25.24 -6.62
CA TYR A 150 -2.86 24.69 -5.28
C TYR A 150 -1.97 23.43 -5.22
N LEU A 151 -2.40 22.31 -5.79
CA LEU A 151 -1.72 21.01 -5.60
C LEU A 151 -0.27 21.00 -6.12
N GLY A 152 -0.02 21.64 -7.27
CA GLY A 152 1.31 21.76 -7.85
C GLY A 152 2.27 22.52 -6.94
N HIS A 153 1.84 23.67 -6.43
CA HIS A 153 2.63 24.45 -5.47
C HIS A 153 2.78 23.76 -4.12
N PHE A 154 1.72 23.08 -3.65
CA PHE A 154 1.76 22.28 -2.43
C PHE A 154 2.85 21.21 -2.53
N LEU A 155 2.87 20.44 -3.61
CA LEU A 155 3.90 19.43 -3.85
C LEU A 155 5.29 20.07 -3.96
N LEU A 156 5.44 21.12 -4.76
CA LEU A 156 6.72 21.82 -4.94
C LEU A 156 7.31 22.28 -3.61
N THR A 157 6.50 22.91 -2.77
CA THR A 157 6.91 23.43 -1.45
C THR A 157 7.36 22.29 -0.55
N ASN A 158 6.61 21.18 -0.51
CA ASN A 158 6.97 20.01 0.29
C ASN A 158 8.26 19.33 -0.21
N LEU A 159 8.52 19.31 -1.53
CA LEU A 159 9.75 18.73 -2.10
C LEU A 159 11.00 19.59 -1.84
N LEU A 160 10.83 20.91 -1.70
CA LEU A 160 11.91 21.85 -1.40
C LEU A 160 12.06 22.16 0.10
N MET A 161 11.22 21.54 0.94
CA MET A 161 11.14 21.87 2.37
C MET A 161 12.47 21.73 3.09
N GLU A 162 13.25 20.69 2.78
CA GLU A 162 14.55 20.49 3.44
C GLU A 162 15.55 21.61 3.09
N LYS A 163 15.63 21.99 1.81
CA LYS A 163 16.47 23.11 1.36
C LYS A 163 16.06 24.42 2.02
N LEU A 164 14.76 24.69 2.09
CA LEU A 164 14.22 25.87 2.78
C LEU A 164 14.64 25.88 4.26
N ARG A 165 14.56 24.74 4.95
CA ARG A 165 14.97 24.63 6.36
C ARG A 165 16.47 24.85 6.56
N THR A 166 17.32 24.29 5.68
CA THR A 166 18.78 24.50 5.77
C THR A 166 19.15 25.97 5.61
N CYS A 167 18.32 26.76 4.91
CA CYS A 167 18.55 28.19 4.67
C CYS A 167 17.76 29.10 5.61
N SER A 168 17.22 28.55 6.70
CA SER A 168 16.50 29.29 7.74
C SER A 168 17.31 30.53 8.21
N PRO A 169 16.69 31.72 8.30
CA PRO A 169 15.29 32.00 8.03
C PRO A 169 14.99 32.02 6.51
N SER A 170 13.95 31.29 6.10
CA SER A 170 13.48 31.25 4.71
C SER A 170 11.98 31.51 4.62
N ARG A 171 11.53 31.99 3.46
CA ARG A 171 10.16 32.47 3.28
C ARG A 171 9.49 31.85 2.07
N VAL A 172 8.25 31.43 2.24
CA VAL A 172 7.35 30.97 1.20
C VAL A 172 6.22 31.99 1.06
N VAL A 173 6.02 32.51 -0.14
CA VAL A 173 4.91 33.44 -0.43
C VAL A 173 3.94 32.76 -1.38
N ASN A 174 2.71 32.55 -0.91
CA ASN A 174 1.63 31.96 -1.68
C ASN A 174 0.72 33.06 -2.24
N VAL A 175 0.75 33.25 -3.55
CA VAL A 175 -0.12 34.24 -4.20
C VAL A 175 -1.53 33.67 -4.31
N THR A 176 -2.52 34.41 -3.81
CA THR A 176 -3.93 34.00 -3.81
C THR A 176 -4.84 35.17 -4.26
N SER A 177 -6.15 35.01 -4.10
CA SER A 177 -7.17 35.95 -4.54
C SER A 177 -8.21 36.19 -3.45
N SER A 178 -8.78 37.40 -3.38
CA SER A 178 -9.92 37.72 -2.52
C SER A 178 -11.15 36.84 -2.77
N MET A 179 -11.18 36.09 -3.89
CA MET A 179 -12.16 35.04 -4.17
C MET A 179 -12.15 33.90 -3.16
N TYR A 180 -11.06 33.69 -2.41
CA TYR A 180 -11.02 32.69 -1.32
C TYR A 180 -12.14 32.92 -0.28
N LYS A 181 -12.56 34.17 -0.07
CA LYS A 181 -13.62 34.57 0.88
C LYS A 181 -14.99 33.99 0.51
N ARG A 182 -15.18 33.56 -0.75
CA ARG A 182 -16.40 32.92 -1.27
C ARG A 182 -16.24 31.44 -1.54
N GLY A 183 -15.01 30.92 -1.45
CA GLY A 183 -14.72 29.52 -1.71
C GLY A 183 -15.36 28.61 -0.67
N VAL A 184 -15.62 27.38 -1.11
CA VAL A 184 -16.00 26.25 -0.26
C VAL A 184 -15.19 25.05 -0.74
N ILE A 185 -14.62 24.28 0.19
CA ILE A 185 -13.94 23.03 -0.16
C ILE A 185 -14.97 21.91 -0.25
N ASP A 186 -15.26 21.44 -1.46
CA ASP A 186 -16.09 20.26 -1.65
C ASP A 186 -15.26 18.99 -1.45
N PHE A 187 -15.20 18.48 -0.22
CA PHE A 187 -14.45 17.26 0.10
C PHE A 187 -15.02 15.98 -0.55
N ASP A 188 -16.27 16.00 -0.98
CA ASP A 188 -16.92 14.85 -1.63
C ASP A 188 -16.65 14.83 -3.14
N ASP A 189 -16.25 15.97 -3.71
CA ASP A 189 -15.93 16.12 -5.14
C ASP A 189 -14.93 17.26 -5.40
N LEU A 190 -13.71 17.13 -4.87
CA LEU A 190 -12.65 18.13 -5.04
C LEU A 190 -12.33 18.44 -6.51
N ASN A 191 -12.49 17.46 -7.42
CA ASN A 191 -12.27 17.63 -8.85
C ASN A 191 -13.48 18.18 -9.62
N MET A 192 -14.60 18.45 -8.94
CA MET A 192 -15.85 18.93 -9.55
C MET A 192 -16.31 18.06 -10.73
N SER A 193 -16.24 16.74 -10.54
CA SER A 193 -16.55 15.70 -11.53
C SER A 193 -18.02 15.23 -11.51
N LYS A 194 -18.72 15.43 -10.39
CA LYS A 194 -20.10 14.96 -10.16
C LYS A 194 -21.15 16.02 -10.46
N LYS A 195 -20.77 17.30 -10.45
CA LYS A 195 -21.67 18.46 -10.68
C LYS A 195 -21.33 19.12 -12.02
N GLN A 196 -22.25 19.92 -12.54
CA GLN A 196 -21.97 20.75 -13.72
C GLN A 196 -20.80 21.68 -13.43
N PHE A 197 -19.74 21.59 -14.24
CA PHE A 197 -18.50 22.32 -14.02
C PHE A 197 -18.75 23.83 -14.04
N ASN A 198 -18.23 24.53 -13.04
CA ASN A 198 -18.26 25.98 -12.95
C ASN A 198 -16.85 26.50 -12.64
N ALA A 199 -16.21 27.11 -13.65
CA ALA A 199 -14.86 27.65 -13.52
C ALA A 199 -14.75 28.70 -12.39
N LYS A 200 -15.84 29.42 -12.09
CA LYS A 200 -15.94 30.35 -10.97
C LYS A 200 -15.68 29.68 -9.64
N ILE A 201 -16.48 28.67 -9.37
CA ILE A 201 -16.46 27.90 -8.13
C ILE A 201 -15.12 27.14 -8.01
N ALA A 202 -14.62 26.56 -9.11
CA ALA A 202 -13.34 25.84 -9.12
C ALA A 202 -12.16 26.74 -8.70
N TYR A 203 -12.10 27.96 -9.23
CA TYR A 203 -11.07 28.93 -8.86
C TYR A 203 -11.24 29.45 -7.43
N GLU A 204 -12.48 29.72 -6.99
CA GLU A 204 -12.81 30.11 -5.61
C GLU A 204 -12.36 29.03 -4.60
N GLN A 205 -12.62 27.75 -4.92
CA GLN A 205 -12.16 26.59 -4.15
C GLN A 205 -10.63 26.51 -4.10
N ALA A 206 -9.94 26.66 -5.24
CA ALA A 206 -8.49 26.64 -5.29
C ALA A 206 -7.85 27.78 -4.49
N ALA A 207 -8.42 28.99 -4.54
CA ALA A 207 -7.95 30.14 -3.76
C ALA A 207 -8.13 29.91 -2.25
N LEU A 208 -9.24 29.30 -1.83
CA LEU A 208 -9.46 28.89 -0.44
C LEU A 208 -8.47 27.82 0.01
N ALA A 209 -8.21 26.82 -0.84
CA ALA A 209 -7.29 25.74 -0.56
C ALA A 209 -5.87 26.25 -0.25
N ILE A 210 -5.41 27.28 -0.97
CA ILE A 210 -4.11 27.93 -0.72
C ILE A 210 -4.05 28.55 0.69
N VAL A 211 -5.10 29.27 1.11
CA VAL A 211 -5.14 29.93 2.43
C VAL A 211 -5.18 28.90 3.55
N LEU A 212 -6.07 27.91 3.46
CA LEU A 212 -6.18 26.82 4.42
C LEU A 212 -4.86 26.05 4.56
N ALA A 213 -4.22 25.71 3.44
CA ALA A 213 -2.95 25.00 3.46
C ALA A 213 -1.79 25.84 3.99
N THR A 214 -1.80 27.15 3.78
CA THR A 214 -0.79 28.05 4.36
C THR A 214 -0.90 28.08 5.89
N GLN A 215 -2.13 28.13 6.42
CA GLN A 215 -2.33 28.02 7.87
C GLN A 215 -1.86 26.65 8.40
N GLU A 216 -2.23 25.56 7.73
CA GLU A 216 -1.84 24.23 8.18
C GLU A 216 -0.33 24.00 8.06
N PHE A 217 0.34 24.53 7.04
CA PHE A 217 1.79 24.52 6.91
C PHE A 217 2.45 25.07 8.19
N CYS A 218 1.99 26.22 8.68
CA CYS A 218 2.53 26.84 9.90
C CYS A 218 2.28 26.00 11.16
N ARG A 219 1.17 25.24 11.21
CA ARG A 219 0.89 24.30 12.31
C ARG A 219 1.74 23.02 12.23
N GLN A 220 2.05 22.56 11.02
CA GLN A 220 2.82 21.32 10.81
C GLN A 220 4.31 21.50 11.06
N TYR A 221 4.85 22.70 10.85
CA TYR A 221 6.30 22.97 10.94
C TYR A 221 6.67 24.05 11.97
N PRO A 222 6.23 23.94 13.24
CA PRO A 222 6.59 24.91 14.27
C PRO A 222 8.11 24.89 14.50
N GLY A 223 8.72 26.07 14.59
CA GLY A 223 10.17 26.21 14.84
C GLY A 223 11.06 25.75 13.69
N SER A 224 10.53 25.53 12.48
CA SER A 224 11.32 25.11 11.32
C SER A 224 12.22 26.21 10.75
N GLY A 225 12.02 27.46 11.16
CA GLY A 225 12.66 28.64 10.56
C GLY A 225 12.13 29.00 9.16
N VAL A 226 11.15 28.24 8.65
CA VAL A 226 10.48 28.50 7.37
C VAL A 226 9.13 29.13 7.65
N VAL A 227 8.91 30.32 7.09
CA VAL A 227 7.66 31.08 7.26
C VAL A 227 6.88 31.06 5.96
N ALA A 228 5.58 30.80 6.01
CA ALA A 228 4.69 30.84 4.84
C ALA A 228 3.56 31.85 5.03
N ASN A 229 3.38 32.77 4.09
CA ASN A 229 2.31 33.78 4.11
C ASN A 229 1.59 33.89 2.76
N CYS A 230 0.35 34.36 2.80
CA CYS A 230 -0.46 34.61 1.62
C CYS A 230 -0.38 36.08 1.19
N ALA A 231 -0.25 36.32 -0.12
CA ALA A 231 -0.29 37.66 -0.71
C ALA A 231 -1.40 37.75 -1.77
N HIS A 232 -2.25 38.77 -1.67
CA HIS A 232 -3.25 39.11 -2.67
C HIS A 232 -2.78 40.34 -3.47
N PRO A 233 -2.63 40.22 -4.80
CA PRO A 233 -2.11 41.31 -5.63
C PRO A 233 -3.15 42.37 -5.99
N GLY A 234 -4.41 42.21 -5.56
CA GLY A 234 -5.51 43.03 -6.09
C GLY A 234 -5.86 42.72 -7.54
N ILE A 235 -6.79 43.49 -8.11
CA ILE A 235 -7.21 43.35 -9.51
C ILE A 235 -6.10 43.89 -10.43
N THR A 236 -5.27 43.00 -10.98
CA THR A 236 -4.05 43.35 -11.72
C THR A 236 -4.15 42.99 -13.21
N ARG A 237 -3.68 43.87 -14.10
CA ARG A 237 -3.64 43.63 -15.55
C ARG A 237 -2.58 42.59 -15.89
N THR A 238 -2.95 41.31 -15.91
CA THR A 238 -2.05 40.20 -16.28
C THR A 238 -2.69 39.27 -17.31
N GLU A 239 -1.88 38.41 -17.93
CA GLU A 239 -2.36 37.38 -18.87
C GLU A 239 -3.23 36.29 -18.20
N ILE A 240 -3.40 36.31 -16.87
CA ILE A 240 -4.27 35.37 -16.14
C ILE A 240 -5.74 35.50 -16.57
N ALA A 241 -6.15 36.69 -17.02
CA ALA A 241 -7.51 37.00 -17.44
C ALA A 241 -7.79 36.68 -18.93
N ARG A 242 -6.91 35.96 -19.63
CA ARG A 242 -7.04 35.66 -21.07
C ARG A 242 -8.29 34.84 -21.46
N HIS A 243 -8.96 34.23 -20.47
CA HIS A 243 -10.20 33.46 -20.67
C HIS A 243 -11.47 34.18 -20.14
N THR A 244 -11.40 35.49 -19.82
CA THR A 244 -12.45 36.20 -19.05
C THR A 244 -13.50 36.95 -19.88
N ILE A 245 -13.34 37.14 -21.19
CA ILE A 245 -14.18 38.10 -21.95
C ILE A 245 -14.68 37.53 -23.29
N ASP A 246 -16.00 37.64 -23.47
CA ASP A 246 -16.72 37.50 -24.74
C ASP A 246 -16.21 38.50 -25.78
N LYS A 247 -15.82 37.99 -26.96
CA LYS A 247 -15.04 38.71 -27.99
C LYS A 247 -15.87 39.72 -28.81
N SER A 248 -16.95 40.28 -28.25
CA SER A 248 -17.77 41.26 -28.97
C SER A 248 -17.03 42.58 -29.24
N PHE A 249 -17.31 43.22 -30.37
CA PHE A 249 -16.63 44.43 -30.85
C PHE A 249 -16.72 45.59 -29.83
N ILE A 250 -17.87 45.72 -29.16
CA ILE A 250 -18.15 46.76 -28.16
C ILE A 250 -17.32 46.55 -26.88
N SER A 251 -17.17 45.29 -26.42
CA SER A 251 -16.37 44.99 -25.23
C SER A 251 -14.89 45.33 -25.45
N ARG A 252 -14.39 45.18 -26.68
CA ARG A 252 -13.00 45.40 -27.06
C ARG A 252 -12.61 46.88 -27.20
N ILE A 253 -13.51 47.72 -27.69
CA ILE A 253 -13.22 49.13 -28.01
C ILE A 253 -13.60 50.09 -26.88
N ILE A 254 -14.69 49.85 -26.16
CA ILE A 254 -15.23 50.81 -25.18
C ILE A 254 -14.98 50.34 -23.75
N VAL A 255 -15.41 49.11 -23.42
CA VAL A 255 -15.35 48.60 -22.04
C VAL A 255 -13.93 48.18 -21.62
N GLY A 256 -13.16 47.60 -22.55
CA GLY A 256 -11.80 47.14 -22.31
C GLY A 256 -10.82 48.23 -21.85
N PRO A 257 -10.69 49.39 -22.54
CA PRO A 257 -9.84 50.49 -22.10
C PRO A 257 -10.27 51.08 -20.76
N LEU A 258 -11.59 51.22 -20.53
CA LEU A 258 -12.15 51.78 -19.31
C LEU A 258 -11.91 50.86 -18.10
N LEU A 259 -12.17 49.56 -18.23
CA LEU A 259 -11.84 48.56 -17.19
C LEU A 259 -10.35 48.50 -16.91
N LYS A 260 -9.50 48.56 -17.95
CA LYS A 260 -8.05 48.64 -17.77
C LYS A 260 -7.73 49.80 -16.83
N ALA A 261 -8.22 51.02 -17.06
CA ALA A 261 -7.97 52.19 -16.22
C ALA A 261 -8.16 51.96 -14.70
N PHE A 262 -9.09 51.07 -14.30
CA PHE A 262 -9.36 50.69 -12.90
C PHE A 262 -8.55 49.49 -12.36
N MET A 263 -7.81 48.77 -13.20
CA MET A 263 -6.92 47.67 -12.79
C MET A 263 -5.50 48.15 -12.46
N LYS A 264 -4.78 47.46 -11.58
CA LYS A 264 -3.38 47.72 -11.20
C LYS A 264 -2.41 47.30 -12.30
N THR A 265 -1.26 47.96 -12.38
CA THR A 265 -0.13 47.47 -13.18
C THR A 265 0.47 46.20 -12.54
N PRO A 266 1.15 45.33 -13.31
CA PRO A 266 1.87 44.19 -12.74
C PRO A 266 2.81 44.56 -11.60
N MET A 267 3.54 45.68 -11.72
CA MET A 267 4.46 46.17 -10.69
C MET A 267 3.71 46.56 -9.40
N GLN A 268 2.57 47.24 -9.54
CA GLN A 268 1.68 47.56 -8.42
C GLN A 268 1.12 46.30 -7.75
N GLY A 269 0.79 45.26 -8.53
CA GLY A 269 0.31 43.98 -7.99
C GLY A 269 1.41 43.16 -7.30
N ALA A 270 2.67 43.35 -7.68
CA ALA A 270 3.82 42.66 -7.08
C ALA A 270 4.18 43.16 -5.68
N GLN A 271 3.75 44.38 -5.29
CA GLN A 271 4.18 45.02 -4.04
C GLN A 271 3.88 44.19 -2.77
N ALA A 272 2.69 43.61 -2.67
CA ALA A 272 2.34 42.74 -1.54
C ALA A 272 3.19 41.45 -1.51
N VAL A 273 3.53 40.90 -2.68
CA VAL A 273 4.38 39.70 -2.79
C VAL A 273 5.80 40.01 -2.36
N ILE A 274 6.34 41.15 -2.81
CA ILE A 274 7.68 41.64 -2.46
C ILE A 274 7.75 41.91 -0.94
N GLN A 275 6.75 42.58 -0.36
CA GLN A 275 6.71 42.81 1.09
C GLN A 275 6.71 41.50 1.86
N CYS A 276 5.83 40.54 1.53
CA CYS A 276 5.80 39.24 2.21
C CYS A 276 7.15 38.51 2.12
N ALA A 277 7.86 38.66 1.01
CA ALA A 277 9.16 38.04 0.81
C ALA A 277 10.30 38.75 1.54
N LEU A 278 10.26 40.08 1.69
CA LEU A 278 11.43 40.87 2.08
C LEU A 278 11.30 41.59 3.43
N ASP A 279 10.09 41.98 3.85
CA ASP A 279 9.90 42.86 5.01
C ASP A 279 10.37 42.18 6.32
N PRO A 280 11.44 42.67 6.99
CA PRO A 280 11.95 42.07 8.22
C PRO A 280 10.92 42.02 9.35
N LYS A 281 9.91 42.90 9.35
CA LYS A 281 8.82 42.88 10.36
C LYS A 281 7.97 41.62 10.30
N LEU A 282 8.07 40.87 9.20
CA LEU A 282 7.36 39.61 8.99
C LEU A 282 8.21 38.39 9.38
N ASP A 283 9.42 38.59 9.91
CA ASP A 283 10.21 37.48 10.44
C ASP A 283 9.47 36.77 11.58
N GLY A 284 9.41 35.44 11.48
CA GLY A 284 8.66 34.59 12.43
C GLY A 284 7.14 34.66 12.30
N GLN A 285 6.57 35.55 11.48
CA GLN A 285 5.12 35.67 11.31
C GLN A 285 4.61 34.71 10.23
N CYS A 286 4.03 33.58 10.64
CA CYS A 286 3.52 32.55 9.73
C CYS A 286 1.99 32.52 9.66
N GLY A 287 1.45 32.25 8.48
CA GLY A 287 0.03 31.99 8.27
C GLY A 287 -0.81 33.25 8.11
N LYS A 288 -0.17 34.38 7.78
CA LYS A 288 -0.80 35.69 7.61
C LYS A 288 -1.28 35.90 6.17
N TYR A 289 -2.23 36.81 6.00
CA TYR A 289 -2.80 37.17 4.70
C TYR A 289 -2.66 38.68 4.47
N PHE A 290 -2.03 39.06 3.36
CA PHE A 290 -1.77 40.45 3.01
C PHE A 290 -2.50 40.85 1.73
N SER A 291 -3.09 42.04 1.75
CA SER A 291 -3.82 42.65 0.64
C SER A 291 -3.40 44.11 0.59
N ASP A 292 -2.91 44.56 -0.57
CA ASP A 292 -2.43 45.94 -0.75
C ASP A 292 -1.40 46.38 0.32
N MET A 293 -0.48 45.46 0.64
CA MET A 293 0.57 45.59 1.68
C MET A 293 0.07 45.77 3.12
N LYS A 294 -1.23 45.52 3.38
CA LYS A 294 -1.82 45.51 4.72
C LYS A 294 -2.19 44.09 5.10
N GLU A 295 -1.91 43.72 6.35
CA GLU A 295 -2.45 42.48 6.92
C GLU A 295 -3.98 42.62 7.01
N GLU A 296 -4.71 41.68 6.41
CA GLU A 296 -6.16 41.57 6.56
C GLU A 296 -6.52 40.35 7.40
N PRO A 297 -7.59 40.40 8.21
CA PRO A 297 -8.08 39.23 8.90
C PRO A 297 -8.54 38.16 7.91
N ILE A 298 -8.21 36.91 8.21
CA ILE A 298 -8.60 35.75 7.39
C ILE A 298 -10.11 35.51 7.55
N ALA A 299 -10.81 35.29 6.44
CA ALA A 299 -12.26 35.08 6.45
C ALA A 299 -12.66 33.77 7.18
N PRO A 300 -13.86 33.69 7.79
CA PRO A 300 -14.27 32.55 8.63
C PRO A 300 -14.24 31.18 7.93
N ASN A 301 -14.49 31.13 6.62
CA ASN A 301 -14.42 29.89 5.84
C ASN A 301 -12.98 29.34 5.71
N ALA A 302 -11.97 30.13 6.07
CA ALA A 302 -10.56 29.77 6.01
C ALA A 302 -9.89 29.72 7.39
N THR A 303 -10.66 29.60 8.49
CA THR A 303 -10.12 29.50 9.86
C THR A 303 -10.35 28.14 10.52
N ASP A 304 -11.13 27.23 9.91
CA ASP A 304 -11.36 25.89 10.45
C ASP A 304 -10.10 25.01 10.34
N ALA A 305 -9.49 24.73 11.49
CA ALA A 305 -8.30 23.89 11.59
C ALA A 305 -8.56 22.42 11.19
N LYS A 306 -9.78 21.90 11.36
CA LYS A 306 -10.12 20.53 10.96
C LYS A 306 -10.19 20.41 9.45
N GLU A 307 -10.81 21.38 8.78
CA GLU A 307 -10.85 21.40 7.31
C GLU A 307 -9.47 21.59 6.72
N ALA A 308 -8.68 22.54 7.25
CA ALA A 308 -7.30 22.77 6.82
C ALA A 308 -6.46 21.49 6.92
N LYS A 309 -6.53 20.78 8.05
CA LYS A 309 -5.84 19.51 8.27
C LYS A 309 -6.36 18.39 7.37
N ARG A 310 -7.68 18.30 7.15
CA ARG A 310 -8.28 17.31 6.24
C ARG A 310 -7.78 17.51 4.82
N LEU A 311 -7.85 18.75 4.33
CA LEU A 311 -7.36 19.13 3.00
C LEU A 311 -5.87 18.81 2.86
N TRP A 312 -5.05 19.21 3.84
CA TRP A 312 -3.62 18.92 3.86
C TRP A 312 -3.30 17.44 3.71
N LEU A 313 -3.98 16.58 4.48
CA LEU A 313 -3.80 15.13 4.41
C LEU A 313 -4.24 14.54 3.05
N ILE A 314 -5.33 15.05 2.47
CA ILE A 314 -5.77 14.64 1.13
C ILE A 314 -4.73 15.05 0.08
N SER A 315 -4.23 16.28 0.15
CA SER A 315 -3.19 16.78 -0.75
C SER A 315 -1.91 15.95 -0.66
N GLN A 316 -1.48 15.56 0.55
CA GLN A 316 -0.34 14.64 0.72
C GLN A 316 -0.61 13.26 0.10
N ARG A 317 -1.83 12.73 0.27
CA ARG A 317 -2.23 11.44 -0.33
C ARG A 317 -2.15 11.49 -1.85
N TRP A 318 -2.77 12.50 -2.45
CA TRP A 318 -2.80 12.68 -3.90
C TRP A 318 -1.41 12.94 -4.49
N ALA A 319 -0.53 13.59 -3.74
CA ALA A 319 0.83 13.88 -4.18
C ALA A 319 1.83 12.72 -4.03
N HIS A 320 1.59 11.76 -3.12
CA HIS A 320 2.60 10.76 -2.74
C HIS A 320 2.17 9.29 -2.78
N PHE A 321 0.87 8.95 -2.85
CA PHE A 321 0.33 7.59 -2.70
C PHE A 321 -0.35 7.02 -3.96
N ILE A 322 -0.13 7.62 -5.14
CA ILE A 322 -0.86 7.27 -6.36
C ILE A 322 -0.77 5.78 -6.72
N TRP A 323 0.41 5.18 -6.66
CA TRP A 323 0.63 3.78 -7.00
C TRP A 323 0.07 2.83 -5.94
N TYR A 324 0.10 3.21 -4.66
CA TYR A 324 -0.60 2.47 -3.62
C TYR A 324 -2.11 2.40 -3.93
N THR A 325 -2.73 3.53 -4.29
CA THR A 325 -4.16 3.56 -4.65
C THR A 325 -4.45 2.72 -5.88
N VAL A 326 -3.62 2.80 -6.92
CA VAL A 326 -3.73 1.92 -8.11
C VAL A 326 -3.61 0.46 -7.69
N GLY A 327 -2.63 0.11 -6.85
CA GLY A 327 -2.43 -1.23 -6.33
C GLY A 327 -3.65 -1.76 -5.57
N VAL A 328 -4.30 -0.95 -4.73
CA VAL A 328 -5.54 -1.32 -4.02
C VAL A 328 -6.68 -1.58 -5.00
N ILE A 329 -6.88 -0.71 -5.99
CA ILE A 329 -7.92 -0.89 -7.01
C ILE A 329 -7.68 -2.18 -7.80
N VAL A 330 -6.45 -2.38 -8.27
CA VAL A 330 -6.04 -3.61 -8.97
C VAL A 330 -6.28 -4.82 -8.08
N ARG A 331 -5.89 -4.79 -6.80
CA ARG A 331 -6.10 -5.88 -5.84
C ARG A 331 -7.58 -6.24 -5.71
N ILE A 332 -8.46 -5.26 -5.56
CA ILE A 332 -9.90 -5.45 -5.42
C ILE A 332 -10.48 -6.05 -6.71
N LEU A 333 -10.20 -5.44 -7.88
CA LEU A 333 -10.70 -5.92 -9.17
C LEU A 333 -10.18 -7.31 -9.49
N TRP A 334 -8.91 -7.58 -9.21
CA TRP A 334 -8.29 -8.87 -9.50
C TRP A 334 -8.84 -9.99 -8.61
N THR A 335 -9.14 -9.68 -7.34
CA THR A 335 -9.73 -10.65 -6.40
C THR A 335 -11.21 -10.91 -6.69
N LEU A 336 -11.99 -9.86 -6.97
CA LEU A 336 -13.46 -9.93 -7.01
C LEU A 336 -14.07 -9.99 -8.42
N VAL A 337 -13.39 -9.46 -9.44
CA VAL A 337 -13.96 -9.32 -10.80
C VAL A 337 -13.33 -10.31 -11.77
N TYR A 338 -12.00 -10.36 -11.83
CA TYR A 338 -11.26 -11.20 -12.79
C TYR A 338 -10.88 -12.58 -12.26
N SER A 339 -11.23 -12.88 -11.00
CA SER A 339 -10.98 -14.13 -10.28
C SER A 339 -9.66 -14.82 -10.68
N GLN A 340 -8.54 -14.35 -10.12
CA GLN A 340 -7.18 -14.89 -10.34
C GLN A 340 -7.20 -16.41 -10.58
N GLN A 341 -6.85 -16.83 -11.80
CA GLN A 341 -6.98 -18.22 -12.28
C GLN A 341 -5.79 -19.09 -11.88
N GLY A 342 -4.63 -18.48 -11.64
CA GLY A 342 -3.43 -19.21 -11.23
C GLY A 342 -3.70 -19.96 -9.92
N TYR A 343 -3.28 -21.21 -9.85
CA TYR A 343 -3.42 -22.07 -8.68
C TYR A 343 -2.05 -22.20 -8.03
N ILE A 344 -1.93 -21.75 -6.79
CA ILE A 344 -0.62 -21.61 -6.13
C ILE A 344 -0.29 -22.84 -5.28
N HIS A 345 -1.27 -23.35 -4.53
CA HIS A 345 -1.09 -24.48 -3.61
C HIS A 345 -2.41 -25.09 -3.12
N PRO A 346 -2.43 -26.38 -2.74
CA PRO A 346 -3.59 -27.03 -2.12
C PRO A 346 -4.16 -26.33 -0.90
N ASP A 347 -3.31 -25.78 -0.01
CA ASP A 347 -3.74 -25.01 1.17
C ASP A 347 -4.72 -23.88 0.82
N GLU A 348 -4.66 -23.34 -0.41
CA GLU A 348 -5.58 -22.31 -0.88
C GLU A 348 -7.04 -22.79 -0.82
N PHE A 349 -7.32 -24.08 -1.05
CA PHE A 349 -8.67 -24.58 -1.20
C PHE A 349 -9.03 -25.74 -0.26
N PHE A 350 -8.10 -26.65 0.01
CA PHE A 350 -8.38 -27.94 0.64
C PHE A 350 -8.33 -27.96 2.15
N GLN A 351 -7.36 -27.29 2.73
CA GLN A 351 -7.13 -27.41 4.17
C GLN A 351 -8.02 -26.45 4.97
N GLY A 352 -8.44 -25.32 4.37
CA GLY A 352 -9.20 -24.30 5.09
C GLY A 352 -10.67 -24.23 4.71
N PRO A 353 -11.00 -23.68 3.51
CA PRO A 353 -12.38 -23.46 3.12
C PRO A 353 -13.20 -24.76 3.02
N GLU A 354 -12.62 -25.85 2.51
CA GLU A 354 -13.32 -27.11 2.27
C GLU A 354 -13.96 -27.70 3.53
N VAL A 355 -13.24 -27.71 4.66
CA VAL A 355 -13.75 -28.21 5.95
C VAL A 355 -15.00 -27.43 6.38
N VAL A 356 -14.95 -26.10 6.28
CA VAL A 356 -16.05 -25.22 6.71
C VAL A 356 -17.23 -25.29 5.74
N PHE A 357 -16.98 -25.47 4.44
CA PHE A 357 -18.03 -25.75 3.46
C PHE A 357 -18.73 -27.07 3.75
N ASP A 358 -17.96 -28.12 4.03
CA ASP A 358 -18.50 -29.43 4.38
C ASP A 358 -19.40 -29.38 5.62
N ASP A 359 -18.94 -28.71 6.69
CA ASP A 359 -19.71 -28.57 7.92
C ASP A 359 -21.03 -27.78 7.73
N ILE A 360 -21.02 -26.72 6.92
CA ILE A 360 -22.19 -25.84 6.74
C ILE A 360 -23.22 -26.42 5.76
N PHE A 361 -22.76 -27.12 4.71
CA PHE A 361 -23.61 -27.68 3.67
C PHE A 361 -23.85 -29.19 3.78
N GLN A 362 -23.22 -29.86 4.74
CA GLN A 362 -23.40 -31.29 5.04
C GLN A 362 -23.14 -32.20 3.82
N THR A 363 -22.06 -31.93 3.10
CA THR A 363 -21.77 -32.56 1.80
C THR A 363 -20.97 -33.86 1.88
N ASN A 364 -20.58 -34.31 3.07
CA ASN A 364 -19.77 -35.50 3.33
C ASN A 364 -18.50 -35.55 2.46
N LEU A 365 -17.79 -34.43 2.36
CA LEU A 365 -16.53 -34.33 1.63
C LEU A 365 -15.41 -35.03 2.39
N THR A 366 -14.43 -35.55 1.65
CA THR A 366 -13.25 -36.21 2.22
C THR A 366 -12.34 -35.18 2.88
N ARG A 367 -12.21 -35.23 4.21
CA ARG A 367 -11.32 -34.33 4.96
C ARG A 367 -9.86 -34.71 4.78
N THR A 368 -9.00 -33.70 4.70
CA THR A 368 -7.55 -33.91 4.74
C THR A 368 -7.13 -34.50 6.09
N HIS A 369 -6.09 -35.33 6.10
CA HIS A 369 -5.58 -36.00 7.29
C HIS A 369 -5.33 -35.07 8.50
N GLU A 370 -4.97 -33.81 8.27
CA GLU A 370 -4.72 -32.79 9.31
C GLU A 370 -5.94 -32.44 10.19
N PHE A 371 -7.16 -32.65 9.67
CA PHE A 371 -8.44 -32.35 10.34
C PHE A 371 -9.26 -33.61 10.62
N HIS A 372 -8.63 -34.78 10.58
CA HIS A 372 -9.32 -36.03 10.84
C HIS A 372 -9.58 -36.20 12.35
N PRO A 373 -10.81 -36.53 12.81
CA PRO A 373 -11.13 -36.64 14.24
C PRO A 373 -10.27 -37.66 15.00
N ALA A 374 -9.80 -38.72 14.32
CA ALA A 374 -8.92 -39.71 14.93
C ALA A 374 -7.49 -39.20 15.20
N ALA A 375 -7.05 -38.15 14.49
CA ALA A 375 -5.71 -37.57 14.62
C ALA A 375 -5.75 -36.06 14.34
N PRO A 376 -6.32 -35.25 15.26
CA PRO A 376 -6.50 -33.82 15.05
C PRO A 376 -5.17 -33.08 15.18
N LEU A 377 -4.64 -32.58 14.05
CA LEU A 377 -3.36 -31.85 13.99
C LEU A 377 -3.54 -30.33 13.89
N ARG A 378 -4.68 -29.87 13.36
CA ARG A 378 -4.96 -28.44 13.12
C ARG A 378 -6.17 -27.94 13.89
N SER A 379 -6.11 -26.67 14.28
CA SER A 379 -7.21 -26.00 14.98
C SER A 379 -8.33 -25.61 14.01
N VAL A 380 -9.55 -26.07 14.30
CA VAL A 380 -10.75 -25.76 13.52
C VAL A 380 -11.31 -24.40 13.92
N ALA A 381 -11.08 -23.97 15.18
CA ALA A 381 -11.47 -22.64 15.64
C ALA A 381 -10.92 -21.52 14.76
N ILE A 382 -9.66 -21.65 14.31
CA ILE A 382 -9.02 -20.66 13.43
C ILE A 382 -9.65 -20.68 12.02
N LEU A 383 -10.01 -21.85 11.50
CA LEU A 383 -10.71 -21.94 10.21
C LEU A 383 -12.08 -21.27 10.26
N TYR A 384 -12.85 -21.50 11.32
CA TYR A 384 -14.15 -20.87 11.49
C TYR A 384 -14.04 -19.36 11.70
N LEU A 385 -12.98 -18.88 12.36
CA LEU A 385 -12.70 -17.46 12.48
C LEU A 385 -12.49 -16.79 11.10
N LEU A 386 -11.81 -17.47 10.18
CA LEU A 386 -11.49 -16.93 8.85
C LEU A 386 -12.62 -17.13 7.83
N TYR A 387 -13.25 -18.31 7.83
CA TYR A 387 -14.15 -18.74 6.76
C TYR A 387 -15.59 -18.99 7.22
N GLY A 388 -15.83 -19.15 8.53
CA GLY A 388 -17.16 -19.45 9.06
C GLY A 388 -18.20 -18.40 8.70
N LEU A 389 -17.91 -17.11 8.98
CA LEU A 389 -18.80 -16.00 8.64
C LEU A 389 -19.09 -15.87 7.14
N PRO A 390 -18.08 -15.76 6.24
CA PRO A 390 -18.35 -15.59 4.81
C PRO A 390 -19.11 -16.78 4.21
N ILE A 391 -18.81 -18.01 4.61
CA ILE A 391 -19.52 -19.21 4.09
C ILE A 391 -20.94 -19.29 4.68
N SER A 392 -21.15 -18.90 5.94
CA SER A 392 -22.48 -18.84 6.55
C SER A 392 -23.39 -17.81 5.85
N ILE A 393 -22.84 -16.64 5.50
CA ILE A 393 -23.56 -15.63 4.72
C ILE A 393 -23.92 -16.18 3.35
N LEU A 394 -23.00 -16.89 2.69
CA LEU A 394 -23.27 -17.53 1.40
C LEU A 394 -24.38 -18.58 1.51
N SER A 395 -24.37 -19.39 2.57
CA SER A 395 -25.44 -20.37 2.87
C SER A 395 -26.79 -19.67 3.05
N TRP A 396 -26.83 -18.62 3.87
CA TRP A 396 -28.04 -17.83 4.10
C TRP A 396 -28.58 -17.18 2.82
N LEU A 397 -27.71 -16.58 1.99
CA LEU A 397 -28.07 -16.02 0.69
C LEU A 397 -28.62 -17.08 -0.27
N SER A 398 -28.01 -18.26 -0.30
CA SER A 398 -28.49 -19.37 -1.15
C SER A 398 -29.91 -19.81 -0.79
N THR A 399 -30.24 -19.80 0.51
CA THR A 399 -31.59 -20.13 1.00
C THR A 399 -32.60 -19.04 0.64
N ILE A 400 -32.26 -17.76 0.82
CA ILE A 400 -33.17 -16.64 0.52
C ILE A 400 -33.44 -16.48 -0.98
N LEU A 401 -32.41 -16.64 -1.80
CA LEU A 401 -32.50 -16.47 -3.25
C LEU A 401 -32.96 -17.75 -3.96
N HIS A 402 -33.29 -18.81 -3.19
CA HIS A 402 -33.75 -20.11 -3.69
C HIS A 402 -32.83 -20.69 -4.78
N TRP A 403 -31.51 -20.59 -4.58
CA TRP A 403 -30.56 -21.17 -5.53
C TRP A 403 -30.61 -22.69 -5.48
N SER A 404 -30.80 -23.34 -6.63
CA SER A 404 -30.73 -24.79 -6.76
C SER A 404 -29.32 -25.33 -6.51
N SER A 405 -28.30 -24.56 -6.89
CA SER A 405 -26.91 -24.81 -6.53
C SER A 405 -26.15 -23.51 -6.47
N ILE A 406 -25.19 -23.40 -5.55
CA ILE A 406 -24.36 -22.21 -5.44
C ILE A 406 -23.44 -22.10 -6.68
N PRO A 407 -23.44 -20.95 -7.39
CA PRO A 407 -22.55 -20.75 -8.52
C PRO A 407 -21.07 -20.91 -8.16
N PHE A 408 -20.30 -21.59 -9.02
CA PHE A 408 -18.85 -21.83 -8.84
C PHE A 408 -18.07 -20.56 -8.43
N HIS A 409 -18.33 -19.44 -9.11
CA HIS A 409 -17.63 -18.19 -8.86
C HIS A 409 -17.89 -17.62 -7.46
N LEU A 410 -19.08 -17.82 -6.89
CA LEU A 410 -19.39 -17.34 -5.54
C LEU A 410 -18.72 -18.21 -4.46
N LYS A 411 -18.63 -19.54 -4.68
CA LYS A 411 -17.86 -20.45 -3.82
C LYS A 411 -16.39 -20.04 -3.74
N LEU A 412 -15.85 -19.51 -4.84
CA LEU A 412 -14.47 -19.03 -4.94
C LEU A 412 -14.27 -17.67 -4.24
N ILE A 413 -15.17 -16.71 -4.47
CA ILE A 413 -14.96 -15.30 -4.04
C ILE A 413 -15.28 -15.06 -2.58
N PHE A 414 -16.32 -15.67 -2.02
CA PHE A 414 -16.77 -15.35 -0.66
C PHE A 414 -15.66 -15.54 0.40
N PRO A 415 -14.93 -16.67 0.42
CA PRO A 415 -13.78 -16.84 1.30
C PRO A 415 -12.65 -15.83 0.99
N ARG A 416 -12.37 -15.54 -0.29
CA ARG A 416 -11.34 -14.57 -0.70
C ARG A 416 -11.66 -13.15 -0.27
N PHE A 417 -12.94 -12.77 -0.19
CA PHE A 417 -13.36 -11.44 0.26
C PHE A 417 -12.93 -11.17 1.71
N ALA A 418 -13.09 -12.15 2.61
CA ALA A 418 -12.63 -12.02 3.99
C ALA A 418 -11.10 -11.81 4.06
N ILE A 419 -10.34 -12.55 3.24
CA ILE A 419 -8.89 -12.41 3.18
C ILE A 419 -8.46 -11.09 2.53
N LEU A 420 -9.18 -10.60 1.52
CA LEU A 420 -8.96 -9.26 0.94
C LEU A 420 -9.15 -8.16 2.00
N LEU A 421 -10.19 -8.23 2.82
CA LEU A 421 -10.39 -7.28 3.92
C LEU A 421 -9.24 -7.34 4.92
N LEU A 422 -8.79 -8.55 5.27
CA LEU A 422 -7.65 -8.77 6.14
C LEU A 422 -6.34 -8.18 5.55
N SER A 423 -6.13 -8.34 4.24
CA SER A 423 -5.04 -7.71 3.49
C SER A 423 -5.07 -6.20 3.62
N LEU A 424 -6.23 -5.56 3.44
CA LEU A 424 -6.38 -4.10 3.60
C LEU A 424 -6.15 -3.64 5.06
N CYS A 425 -6.55 -4.45 6.04
CA CYS A 425 -6.21 -4.21 7.44
C CYS A 425 -4.69 -4.27 7.68
N SER A 426 -3.99 -5.21 7.03
CA SER A 426 -2.52 -5.28 7.04
C SER A 426 -1.88 -4.03 6.44
N ASP A 427 -2.45 -3.45 5.37
CA ASP A 427 -1.96 -2.18 4.80
C ASP A 427 -2.01 -1.03 5.84
N ILE A 428 -3.08 -0.96 6.63
CA ILE A 428 -3.24 0.04 7.70
C ILE A 428 -2.20 -0.18 8.81
N LEU A 429 -2.02 -1.42 9.25
CA LEU A 429 -1.03 -1.78 10.27
C LEU A 429 0.39 -1.48 9.80
N PHE A 430 0.70 -1.81 8.55
CA PHE A 430 2.00 -1.53 7.94
C PHE A 430 2.29 -0.03 7.91
N TYR A 431 1.35 0.78 7.42
CA TYR A 431 1.49 2.25 7.43
C TYR A 431 1.72 2.81 8.85
N ARG A 432 0.92 2.35 9.82
CA ARG A 432 1.06 2.78 11.22
C ARG A 432 2.39 2.36 11.83
N MET A 433 2.86 1.15 11.52
CA MET A 433 4.17 0.66 11.94
C MET A 433 5.29 1.54 11.41
N ILE A 434 5.33 1.85 10.11
CA ILE A 434 6.37 2.72 9.53
C ILE A 434 6.38 4.09 10.23
N LYS A 435 5.20 4.66 10.48
CA LYS A 435 5.07 5.97 11.16
C LYS A 435 5.64 5.96 12.58
N VAL A 436 5.46 4.87 13.32
CA VAL A 436 5.99 4.74 14.68
C VAL A 436 7.50 4.46 14.65
N SER A 437 7.97 3.61 13.74
CA SER A 437 9.39 3.25 13.62
C SER A 437 10.28 4.38 13.08
N HIS A 438 9.71 5.28 12.26
CA HIS A 438 10.45 6.33 11.56
C HIS A 438 9.73 7.68 11.60
N SER A 439 9.52 8.27 12.79
CA SER A 439 8.83 9.56 12.97
C SER A 439 9.39 10.71 12.12
N ASN A 440 10.67 10.65 11.74
CA ASN A 440 11.37 11.69 10.99
C ASN A 440 11.23 11.57 9.47
N PHE A 441 10.58 10.52 8.96
CA PHE A 441 10.33 10.41 7.52
C PHE A 441 9.40 11.51 7.03
N ASN A 442 9.67 12.03 5.83
CA ASN A 442 8.77 12.96 5.16
C ASN A 442 7.67 12.22 4.38
N SER A 443 6.65 12.95 3.92
CA SER A 443 5.51 12.38 3.18
C SER A 443 5.93 11.64 1.90
N LYS A 444 7.01 12.08 1.23
CA LYS A 444 7.59 11.42 0.05
C LYS A 444 8.10 10.02 0.40
N GLN A 445 8.83 9.86 1.50
CA GLN A 445 9.40 8.58 1.93
C GLN A 445 8.31 7.58 2.32
N TYR A 446 7.31 7.99 3.10
CA TYR A 446 6.16 7.13 3.42
C TYR A 446 5.39 6.72 2.16
N GLY A 447 5.15 7.67 1.26
CA GLY A 447 4.47 7.41 -0.01
C GLY A 447 5.21 6.39 -0.86
N ILE A 448 6.54 6.49 -0.98
CA ILE A 448 7.32 5.52 -1.77
C ILE A 448 7.23 4.12 -1.17
N ILE A 449 7.42 3.95 0.13
CA ILE A 449 7.32 2.62 0.77
C ILE A 449 5.93 2.01 0.53
N MET A 450 4.86 2.80 0.71
CA MET A 450 3.50 2.32 0.49
C MET A 450 3.21 2.03 -0.99
N ASN A 451 3.82 2.77 -1.91
CA ASN A 451 3.72 2.50 -3.34
C ASN A 451 4.35 1.14 -3.68
N TYR A 452 5.56 0.84 -3.18
CA TYR A 452 6.18 -0.48 -3.34
C TYR A 452 5.29 -1.57 -2.72
N TYR A 453 4.78 -1.35 -1.52
CA TYR A 453 3.93 -2.33 -0.84
C TYR A 453 2.62 -2.61 -1.60
N GLY A 454 1.96 -1.57 -2.10
CA GLY A 454 0.65 -1.68 -2.75
C GLY A 454 0.66 -2.41 -4.09
N ILE A 455 1.75 -2.30 -4.86
CA ILE A 455 1.88 -2.89 -6.21
C ILE A 455 2.74 -4.15 -6.26
N ALA A 456 3.24 -4.62 -5.11
CA ALA A 456 4.01 -5.85 -5.06
C ALA A 456 3.13 -7.08 -5.33
N HIS A 457 3.68 -8.05 -6.05
CA HIS A 457 2.95 -9.28 -6.39
C HIS A 457 2.58 -10.08 -5.14
N VAL A 458 3.40 -10.03 -4.08
CA VAL A 458 3.07 -10.65 -2.78
C VAL A 458 1.76 -10.09 -2.24
N THR A 459 1.57 -8.77 -2.29
CA THR A 459 0.37 -8.12 -1.79
C THR A 459 -0.83 -8.28 -2.74
N LEU A 460 -0.58 -8.29 -4.06
CA LEU A 460 -1.63 -8.41 -5.08
C LEU A 460 -2.13 -9.83 -5.28
N VAL A 461 -1.28 -10.83 -5.08
CA VAL A 461 -1.57 -12.25 -5.35
C VAL A 461 -1.59 -13.04 -4.06
N PHE A 462 -0.51 -13.08 -3.27
CA PHE A 462 -0.45 -13.98 -2.11
C PHE A 462 -1.37 -13.54 -0.97
N PHE A 463 -1.45 -12.23 -0.67
CA PHE A 463 -2.27 -11.72 0.43
C PHE A 463 -3.78 -11.64 0.12
N THR A 464 -4.22 -12.02 -1.07
CA THR A 464 -5.65 -12.04 -1.45
C THR A 464 -6.20 -13.45 -1.60
N ARG A 465 -5.35 -14.45 -1.43
CA ARG A 465 -5.68 -15.88 -1.56
C ARG A 465 -6.05 -16.44 -0.20
N THR A 466 -6.85 -17.48 -0.19
CA THR A 466 -7.31 -18.25 0.99
C THR A 466 -6.20 -19.07 1.64
N LEU A 467 -5.03 -18.45 1.78
CA LEU A 467 -3.86 -18.97 2.46
C LEU A 467 -3.87 -18.47 3.91
N SER A 468 -3.55 -19.36 4.86
CA SER A 468 -3.31 -18.97 6.25
C SER A 468 -2.22 -17.91 6.40
N ASN A 469 -1.32 -17.81 5.43
CA ASN A 469 -0.21 -16.84 5.38
C ASN A 469 -0.67 -15.39 5.46
N SER A 470 -1.82 -15.06 4.85
CA SER A 470 -2.38 -13.71 4.89
C SER A 470 -2.76 -13.32 6.31
N PHE A 471 -3.28 -14.29 7.08
CA PHE A 471 -3.58 -14.13 8.49
C PHE A 471 -2.31 -14.07 9.34
N GLU A 472 -1.30 -14.88 9.04
CA GLU A 472 0.00 -14.82 9.73
C GLU A 472 0.72 -13.49 9.50
N ALA A 473 0.69 -12.97 8.27
CA ALA A 473 1.22 -11.65 7.94
C ALA A 473 0.52 -10.54 8.74
N PHE A 474 -0.81 -10.61 8.84
CA PHE A 474 -1.59 -9.70 9.67
C PHE A 474 -1.18 -9.78 11.16
N LEU A 475 -1.14 -10.99 11.73
CA LEU A 475 -0.76 -11.22 13.13
C LEU A 475 0.66 -10.75 13.41
N PHE A 476 1.60 -11.01 12.50
CA PHE A 476 2.99 -10.59 12.63
C PHE A 476 3.15 -9.06 12.57
N LEU A 477 2.47 -8.40 11.63
CA LEU A 477 2.43 -6.93 11.56
C LEU A 477 1.80 -6.30 12.81
N ALA A 478 0.70 -6.89 13.31
CA ALA A 478 0.06 -6.45 14.53
C ALA A 478 0.99 -6.60 15.75
N LEU A 479 1.72 -7.72 15.84
CA LEU A 479 2.72 -7.96 16.88
C LEU A 479 3.79 -6.87 16.88
N ILE A 480 4.43 -6.62 15.74
CA ILE A 480 5.50 -5.61 15.64
C ILE A 480 4.96 -4.20 15.95
N TYR A 481 3.78 -3.86 15.43
CA TYR A 481 3.14 -2.58 15.71
C TYR A 481 2.88 -2.39 17.22
N LEU A 482 2.30 -3.38 17.89
CA LEU A 482 2.01 -3.31 19.33
C LEU A 482 3.28 -3.23 20.18
N VAL A 483 4.31 -4.01 19.83
CA VAL A 483 5.63 -3.93 20.46
C VAL A 483 6.18 -2.50 20.36
N ASN A 484 6.11 -1.89 19.19
CA ASN A 484 6.61 -0.52 18.98
C ASN A 484 5.79 0.54 19.72
N VAL A 485 4.46 0.46 19.70
CA VAL A 485 3.58 1.40 20.43
C VAL A 485 3.82 1.32 21.95
N ASN A 486 3.96 0.10 22.47
CA ASN A 486 4.27 -0.11 23.89
C ASN A 486 5.62 0.52 24.26
N MET A 487 6.63 0.39 23.38
CA MET A 487 7.94 1.00 23.58
C MET A 487 7.90 2.54 23.53
N SER A 488 7.22 3.13 22.54
CA SER A 488 7.13 4.58 22.40
C SER A 488 6.40 5.23 23.58
N SER A 489 5.31 4.59 24.04
CA SER A 489 4.58 5.04 25.23
C SER A 489 5.46 5.04 26.48
N LEU A 490 6.29 4.01 26.67
CA LEU A 490 7.19 3.93 27.82
C LEU A 490 8.28 5.02 27.76
N LEU A 491 8.90 5.23 26.60
CA LEU A 491 9.91 6.27 26.39
C LEU A 491 9.36 7.67 26.74
N SER A 492 8.14 7.97 26.31
CA SER A 492 7.49 9.27 26.59
C SER A 492 7.27 9.54 28.08
N ILE A 493 6.95 8.50 28.85
CA ILE A 493 6.77 8.59 30.31
C ILE A 493 8.12 8.89 30.97
N ILE A 494 9.18 8.22 30.52
CA ILE A 494 10.51 8.39 31.08
C ILE A 494 11.08 9.78 30.78
N THR A 495 10.96 10.26 29.53
CA THR A 495 11.45 11.59 29.16
C THR A 495 10.72 12.72 29.88
N ASN A 496 9.40 12.56 30.11
CA ASN A 496 8.63 13.53 30.88
C ASN A 496 8.98 13.53 32.37
N SER A 497 9.45 12.38 32.90
CA SER A 497 9.90 12.26 34.30
C SER A 497 11.28 12.85 34.54
N SER A 498 12.21 12.83 33.57
CA SER A 498 13.57 13.34 33.77
C SER A 498 13.67 14.87 33.75
N ASN A 499 12.67 15.57 33.17
CA ASN A 499 12.63 17.03 33.12
C ASN A 499 12.04 17.68 34.40
N LYS A 500 11.55 16.89 35.37
CA LYS A 500 11.08 17.38 36.66
C LYS A 500 12.08 17.01 37.76
N THR A 501 12.81 18.01 38.25
CA THR A 501 13.72 17.88 39.39
C THR A 501 12.99 17.35 40.63
N LYS A 502 13.60 16.36 41.30
CA LYS A 502 13.36 15.94 42.69
C LYS A 502 11.89 15.71 43.08
N TYR A 503 11.27 14.65 42.55
CA TYR A 503 10.26 13.91 43.30
C TYR A 503 10.51 12.41 43.16
N ASN A 504 10.34 11.67 44.26
CA ASN A 504 10.54 10.24 44.38
C ASN A 504 9.97 9.48 43.17
N VAL A 505 10.85 8.77 42.44
CA VAL A 505 10.53 7.83 41.35
C VAL A 505 9.84 6.56 41.88
N GLN A 506 9.13 6.63 43.01
CA GLN A 506 8.54 5.48 43.69
C GLN A 506 7.14 5.09 43.17
N SER A 507 6.50 5.87 42.29
CA SER A 507 5.17 5.54 41.78
C SER A 507 4.97 5.91 40.30
N ILE A 508 5.78 5.33 39.41
CA ILE A 508 5.35 5.22 38.02
C ILE A 508 4.27 4.12 37.98
N HIS A 509 3.00 4.51 38.10
CA HIS A 509 1.91 3.55 37.90
C HIS A 509 1.95 3.01 36.47
N ILE A 510 1.90 1.69 36.34
CA ILE A 510 1.81 1.02 35.04
C ILE A 510 0.53 1.51 34.38
N ASN A 511 0.67 2.24 33.28
CA ASN A 511 -0.47 2.76 32.51
C ASN A 511 -1.33 1.58 32.02
N LEU A 512 -2.65 1.72 32.11
CA LEU A 512 -3.62 0.78 31.55
C LEU A 512 -3.29 0.42 30.09
N ASN A 513 -2.81 1.40 29.31
CA ASN A 513 -2.39 1.18 27.91
C ASN A 513 -1.24 0.16 27.78
N THR A 514 -0.28 0.17 28.73
CA THR A 514 0.83 -0.80 28.75
C THR A 514 0.32 -2.20 29.04
N ILE A 515 -0.65 -2.34 29.95
CA ILE A 515 -1.28 -3.63 30.29
C ILE A 515 -2.09 -4.13 29.09
N VAL A 516 -2.98 -3.31 28.54
CA VAL A 516 -3.81 -3.66 27.37
C VAL A 516 -2.95 -4.09 26.19
N THR A 517 -1.89 -3.36 25.87
CA THR A 517 -0.99 -3.74 24.76
C THR A 517 -0.19 -5.01 25.05
N SER A 518 0.26 -5.23 26.30
CA SER A 518 0.94 -6.48 26.71
C SER A 518 0.01 -7.70 26.61
N SER A 519 -1.26 -7.52 27.00
CA SER A 519 -2.31 -8.51 26.79
C SER A 519 -2.55 -8.76 25.30
N LEU A 520 -2.76 -7.73 24.47
CA LEU A 520 -2.96 -7.95 23.02
C LEU A 520 -1.79 -8.70 22.35
N ILE A 521 -0.55 -8.50 22.80
CA ILE A 521 0.61 -9.28 22.35
C ILE A 521 0.42 -10.78 22.69
N GLY A 522 -0.03 -11.11 23.91
CA GLY A 522 -0.36 -12.49 24.31
C GLY A 522 -1.47 -13.12 23.47
N PHE A 523 -2.55 -12.39 23.22
CA PHE A 523 -3.65 -12.82 22.36
C PHE A 523 -3.19 -13.18 20.93
N ILE A 524 -2.38 -12.31 20.31
CA ILE A 524 -1.85 -12.52 18.95
C ILE A 524 -0.94 -13.75 18.90
N CYS A 525 -0.10 -13.95 19.92
CA CYS A 525 0.79 -15.11 19.97
C CYS A 525 0.01 -16.42 20.09
N ALA A 526 -1.09 -16.44 20.86
CA ALA A 526 -1.97 -17.60 20.93
C ALA A 526 -2.59 -17.90 19.56
N LEU A 527 -3.22 -16.91 18.91
CA LEU A 527 -3.80 -17.10 17.57
C LEU A 527 -2.76 -17.61 16.55
N GLY A 528 -1.55 -17.05 16.57
CA GLY A 528 -0.48 -17.45 15.67
C GLY A 528 -0.04 -18.90 15.87
N ILE A 529 0.14 -19.34 17.12
CA ILE A 529 0.53 -20.72 17.46
C ILE A 529 -0.54 -21.73 17.01
N PHE A 530 -1.81 -21.43 17.28
CA PHE A 530 -2.92 -22.32 16.92
C PHE A 530 -3.23 -22.33 15.42
N ASN A 531 -2.92 -21.24 14.70
CA ASN A 531 -2.97 -21.22 13.25
C ASN A 531 -1.84 -22.07 12.64
N ARG A 532 -0.58 -21.78 13.01
CA ARG A 532 0.59 -22.57 12.59
C ARG A 532 1.63 -22.66 13.72
N PRO A 533 2.08 -23.89 14.08
CA PRO A 533 3.12 -24.09 15.09
C PRO A 533 4.50 -23.49 14.75
N THR A 534 4.71 -23.05 13.51
CA THR A 534 5.92 -22.35 13.05
C THR A 534 5.90 -20.84 13.32
N PHE A 535 4.73 -20.24 13.60
CA PHE A 535 4.60 -18.81 13.90
C PHE A 535 5.53 -18.29 15.03
N PRO A 536 5.80 -19.07 16.10
CA PRO A 536 6.78 -18.70 17.13
C PRO A 536 8.17 -18.34 16.58
N ALA A 537 8.61 -18.96 15.49
CA ALA A 537 9.90 -18.64 14.87
C ALA A 537 10.01 -17.17 14.44
N PHE A 538 8.88 -16.58 14.05
CA PHE A 538 8.78 -15.16 13.67
C PHE A 538 8.50 -14.27 14.89
N ALA A 539 7.64 -14.72 15.80
CA ALA A 539 7.23 -13.95 16.97
C ALA A 539 8.34 -13.81 18.03
N LEU A 540 9.28 -14.75 18.09
CA LEU A 540 10.34 -14.81 19.10
C LEU A 540 11.14 -13.51 19.17
N VAL A 541 11.64 -13.00 18.05
CA VAL A 541 12.54 -11.84 18.07
C VAL A 541 11.81 -10.55 18.49
N PRO A 542 10.62 -10.20 17.97
CA PRO A 542 9.82 -9.09 18.49
C PRO A 542 9.52 -9.21 20.00
N ILE A 543 9.20 -10.41 20.50
CA ILE A 543 8.93 -10.65 21.93
C ILE A 543 10.21 -10.46 22.76
N VAL A 544 11.32 -11.06 22.35
CA VAL A 544 12.61 -10.91 23.03
C VAL A 544 13.02 -9.44 23.06
N TYR A 545 12.86 -8.71 21.96
CA TYR A 545 13.12 -7.27 21.92
C TYR A 545 12.22 -6.49 22.89
N TRP A 546 10.92 -6.79 22.89
CA TRP A 546 9.95 -6.17 23.79
C TRP A 546 10.28 -6.39 25.28
N LEU A 547 10.75 -7.60 25.62
CA LEU A 547 11.20 -7.97 26.97
C LEU A 547 12.60 -7.41 27.31
N ALA A 548 13.53 -7.38 26.37
CA ALA A 548 14.93 -7.01 26.61
C ALA A 548 15.16 -5.49 26.62
N ASN A 549 14.32 -4.68 25.97
CA ASN A 549 14.53 -3.24 25.83
C ASN A 549 14.09 -2.40 27.05
N ILE A 550 14.33 -2.91 28.27
CA ILE A 550 13.83 -2.36 29.55
C ILE A 550 14.89 -1.50 30.31
N ILE A 551 16.08 -1.27 29.76
CA ILE A 551 17.28 -1.33 30.63
C ILE A 551 18.04 -0.02 30.94
N PRO A 552 18.11 1.03 30.10
CA PRO A 552 18.99 2.15 30.44
C PRO A 552 18.47 3.12 31.53
N LEU A 553 17.19 3.09 31.92
CA LEU A 553 16.55 4.30 32.45
C LEU A 553 15.97 4.22 33.88
N MET A 554 15.98 3.06 34.55
CA MET A 554 15.16 2.86 35.78
C MET A 554 15.90 2.13 36.91
N ASN A 555 15.45 2.29 38.16
CA ASN A 555 15.98 1.57 39.33
C ASN A 555 15.64 0.07 39.29
N HIS A 556 16.51 -0.78 39.88
CA HIS A 556 16.42 -2.25 39.85
C HIS A 556 15.03 -2.81 40.24
N SER A 557 14.43 -2.31 41.32
CA SER A 557 13.10 -2.76 41.79
C SER A 557 11.99 -2.53 40.76
N PHE A 558 12.00 -1.38 40.10
CA PHE A 558 10.99 -1.02 39.11
C PHE A 558 11.11 -1.82 37.81
N ARG A 559 12.35 -2.13 37.38
CA ARG A 559 12.59 -3.01 36.21
C ARG A 559 11.92 -4.37 36.39
N PHE A 560 12.05 -4.94 37.59
CA PHE A 560 11.48 -6.25 37.91
C PHE A 560 9.95 -6.21 37.97
N GLN A 561 9.36 -5.19 38.61
CA GLN A 561 7.90 -5.03 38.68
C GLN A 561 7.28 -4.85 37.28
N LEU A 562 7.90 -4.06 36.40
CA LEU A 562 7.41 -3.87 35.02
C LEU A 562 7.56 -5.14 34.18
N LEU A 563 8.70 -5.82 34.26
CA LEU A 563 8.94 -7.09 33.56
C LEU A 563 7.94 -8.15 34.02
N PHE A 564 7.76 -8.31 35.33
CA PHE A 564 6.81 -9.23 35.92
C PHE A 564 5.37 -8.88 35.53
N GLY A 565 4.98 -7.60 35.59
CA GLY A 565 3.67 -7.13 35.16
C GLY A 565 3.41 -7.38 33.67
N ARG A 566 4.41 -7.21 32.80
CA ARG A 566 4.32 -7.55 31.37
C ARG A 566 4.17 -9.04 31.14
N ILE A 567 4.97 -9.86 31.82
CA ILE A 567 4.92 -11.32 31.71
C ILE A 567 3.55 -11.82 32.21
N ILE A 568 3.06 -11.34 33.36
CA ILE A 568 1.73 -11.69 33.85
C ILE A 568 0.64 -11.25 32.88
N SER A 569 0.66 -10.00 32.41
CA SER A 569 -0.35 -9.49 31.48
C SER A 569 -0.35 -10.28 30.15
N PHE A 570 0.83 -10.67 29.68
CA PHE A 570 1.00 -11.53 28.50
C PHE A 570 0.46 -12.94 28.74
N ILE A 571 0.94 -13.63 29.78
CA ILE A 571 0.63 -15.04 30.10
C ILE A 571 -0.82 -15.17 30.59
N ILE A 572 -1.14 -14.52 31.71
CA ILE A 572 -2.42 -14.69 32.44
C ILE A 572 -3.53 -13.88 31.76
N GLY A 573 -3.23 -12.70 31.23
CA GLY A 573 -4.25 -11.77 30.74
C GLY A 573 -5.01 -12.26 29.50
N THR A 574 -4.33 -12.91 28.55
CA THR A 574 -4.96 -13.26 27.25
C THR A 574 -4.32 -14.44 26.52
N PHE A 575 -3.02 -14.75 26.67
CA PHE A 575 -2.42 -15.91 26.00
C PHE A 575 -3.07 -17.22 26.46
N ILE A 576 -3.12 -17.45 27.78
CA ILE A 576 -3.78 -18.63 28.36
C ILE A 576 -5.27 -18.61 28.04
N LEU A 577 -5.95 -17.48 28.25
CA LEU A 577 -7.39 -17.38 28.00
C LEU A 577 -7.77 -17.72 26.56
N ALA A 578 -7.07 -17.14 25.57
CA ALA A 578 -7.30 -17.41 24.17
C ALA A 578 -6.97 -18.88 23.82
N SER A 579 -5.85 -19.40 24.33
CA SER A 579 -5.47 -20.80 24.13
C SER A 579 -6.53 -21.75 24.70
N CYS A 580 -7.05 -21.48 25.89
CA CYS A 580 -8.12 -22.27 26.51
C CYS A 580 -9.41 -22.23 25.69
N LEU A 581 -9.83 -21.04 25.21
CA LEU A 581 -11.02 -20.92 24.39
C LEU A 581 -10.90 -21.70 23.07
N ILE A 582 -9.72 -21.64 22.43
CA ILE A 582 -9.45 -22.40 21.20
C ILE A 582 -9.44 -23.90 21.49
N ILE A 583 -8.75 -24.34 22.54
CA ILE A 583 -8.71 -25.75 22.96
C ILE A 583 -10.12 -26.27 23.27
N LEU A 584 -10.95 -25.50 23.96
CA LEU A 584 -12.32 -25.87 24.27
C LEU A 584 -13.16 -26.02 23.00
N PHE A 585 -13.01 -25.09 22.05
CA PHE A 585 -13.70 -25.15 20.76
C PHE A 585 -13.25 -26.36 19.94
N ASP A 586 -11.94 -26.59 19.81
CA ASP A 586 -11.39 -27.72 19.07
C ASP A 586 -11.80 -29.05 19.74
N SER A 587 -11.75 -29.12 21.07
CA SER A 587 -12.17 -30.32 21.81
C SER A 587 -13.67 -30.59 21.65
N TYR A 588 -14.51 -29.55 21.67
CA TYR A 588 -15.94 -29.69 21.39
C TYR A 588 -16.18 -30.20 19.97
N TYR A 589 -15.48 -29.64 18.99
CA TYR A 589 -15.62 -30.00 17.59
C TYR A 589 -15.21 -31.46 17.33
N TYR A 590 -13.98 -31.84 17.69
CA TYR A 590 -13.45 -33.17 17.37
C TYR A 590 -14.09 -34.32 18.17
N ASN A 591 -14.67 -34.02 19.33
CA ASN A 591 -15.39 -35.02 20.13
C ASN A 591 -16.91 -35.03 19.85
N ASN A 592 -17.40 -34.27 18.87
CA ASN A 592 -18.83 -34.13 18.58
C ASN A 592 -19.67 -33.74 19.81
N GLY A 593 -19.17 -32.79 20.61
CA GLY A 593 -19.88 -32.26 21.77
C GLY A 593 -19.05 -32.20 23.04
N PHE A 594 -19.72 -32.08 24.19
CA PHE A 594 -19.08 -31.88 25.50
C PHE A 594 -18.54 -33.17 26.15
N SER A 595 -18.48 -34.29 25.43
CA SER A 595 -18.05 -35.57 25.98
C SER A 595 -16.58 -35.60 26.42
N PHE A 596 -15.78 -34.59 26.04
CA PHE A 596 -14.41 -34.41 26.51
C PHE A 596 -14.33 -33.97 27.98
N ILE A 597 -15.37 -33.32 28.52
CA ILE A 597 -15.41 -32.85 29.91
C ILE A 597 -15.29 -34.02 30.90
N MET A 598 -15.81 -35.20 30.52
CA MET A 598 -15.80 -36.39 31.35
C MET A 598 -14.44 -37.12 31.38
N ASP A 599 -13.57 -36.88 30.39
CA ASP A 599 -12.24 -37.47 30.29
C ASP A 599 -11.25 -36.48 29.65
N LEU A 600 -10.91 -35.45 30.42
CA LEU A 600 -9.99 -34.40 29.97
C LEU A 600 -8.61 -34.95 29.59
N LYS A 601 -8.16 -36.07 30.16
CA LYS A 601 -6.83 -36.60 29.90
C LYS A 601 -6.68 -37.14 28.48
N ASN A 602 -7.70 -37.86 28.00
CA ASN A 602 -7.62 -38.53 26.70
C ASN A 602 -8.39 -37.79 25.58
N ARG A 603 -9.33 -36.91 25.93
CA ARG A 603 -10.22 -36.26 24.95
C ARG A 603 -9.98 -34.77 24.77
N LEU A 604 -9.12 -34.15 25.57
CA LEU A 604 -8.74 -32.75 25.38
C LEU A 604 -7.81 -32.62 24.17
N ILE A 605 -8.22 -31.84 23.17
CA ILE A 605 -7.48 -31.68 21.93
C ILE A 605 -6.61 -30.42 22.00
N ILE A 606 -5.29 -30.61 21.95
CA ILE A 606 -4.30 -29.53 21.89
C ILE A 606 -3.56 -29.61 20.57
N CYS A 607 -4.14 -29.03 19.51
CA CYS A 607 -3.64 -29.13 18.15
C CYS A 607 -2.14 -28.80 17.99
N PRO A 608 -1.60 -27.70 18.57
CA PRO A 608 -0.17 -27.40 18.45
C PRO A 608 0.74 -28.49 19.03
N LEU A 609 0.32 -29.13 20.13
CA LEU A 609 1.08 -30.22 20.75
C LEU A 609 0.99 -31.49 19.89
N ASN A 610 -0.22 -31.83 19.42
CA ASN A 610 -0.44 -32.97 18.53
C ASN A 610 0.40 -32.85 17.26
N PHE A 611 0.46 -31.65 16.67
CA PHE A 611 1.28 -31.38 15.50
C PHE A 611 2.77 -31.60 15.76
N ILE A 612 3.30 -31.11 16.89
CA ILE A 612 4.71 -31.31 17.26
C ILE A 612 4.98 -32.82 17.46
N VAL A 613 4.13 -33.52 18.21
CA VAL A 613 4.28 -34.96 18.45
C VAL A 613 4.25 -35.74 17.14
N TYR A 614 3.36 -35.39 16.22
CA TYR A 614 3.26 -36.02 14.90
C TYR A 614 4.54 -35.83 14.06
N ASN A 615 5.10 -34.62 14.02
CA ASN A 615 6.28 -34.30 13.21
C ASN A 615 7.62 -34.72 13.84
N ILE A 616 7.65 -35.10 15.12
CA ILE A 616 8.85 -35.70 15.75
C ILE A 616 9.15 -37.09 15.17
N ASP A 617 8.13 -37.83 14.74
CA ASP A 617 8.31 -39.13 14.12
C ASP A 617 8.67 -38.98 12.63
N SER A 618 9.93 -39.24 12.30
CA SER A 618 10.45 -39.20 10.92
C SER A 618 9.67 -40.07 9.93
N LYS A 619 9.04 -41.17 10.36
CA LYS A 619 8.23 -42.03 9.48
C LYS A 619 6.99 -41.35 8.93
N ASN A 620 6.44 -40.37 9.68
CA ASN A 620 5.31 -39.57 9.23
C ASN A 620 5.73 -38.55 8.14
N LEU A 621 7.02 -38.20 8.06
CA LEU A 621 7.57 -37.23 7.12
C LEU A 621 8.04 -37.88 5.81
N ASP A 622 8.38 -39.16 5.82
CA ASP A 622 8.87 -39.92 4.65
C ASP A 622 7.86 -39.98 3.49
N GLN A 623 6.57 -39.74 3.74
CA GLN A 623 5.51 -39.69 2.72
C GLN A 623 5.34 -38.32 2.05
N HIS A 624 6.00 -37.26 2.54
CA HIS A 624 5.75 -35.87 2.13
C HIS A 624 6.92 -35.19 1.41
N GLY A 625 8.02 -35.90 1.20
CA GLY A 625 9.21 -35.38 0.50
C GLY A 625 10.03 -34.43 1.37
N LEU A 626 11.30 -34.76 1.61
CA LEU A 626 12.24 -33.88 2.30
C LEU A 626 12.82 -32.86 1.31
N HIS A 627 12.59 -31.57 1.52
CA HIS A 627 13.21 -30.52 0.71
C HIS A 627 14.55 -30.04 1.28
N PRO A 628 15.49 -29.57 0.45
CA PRO A 628 16.77 -29.08 0.93
C PRO A 628 16.65 -27.79 1.77
N PRO A 629 17.44 -27.63 2.85
CA PRO A 629 17.44 -26.43 3.71
C PRO A 629 17.65 -25.09 2.97
N TRP A 630 18.39 -25.09 1.87
CA TRP A 630 18.72 -23.87 1.11
C TRP A 630 17.55 -23.32 0.28
N LEU A 631 16.50 -24.11 0.05
CA LEU A 631 15.37 -23.74 -0.81
C LEU A 631 14.62 -22.52 -0.28
N HIS A 632 14.50 -22.35 1.05
CA HIS A 632 13.75 -21.24 1.66
C HIS A 632 14.42 -19.90 1.44
N PHE A 633 15.73 -19.87 1.58
CA PHE A 633 16.51 -18.65 1.47
C PHE A 633 16.85 -18.32 0.02
N ILE A 634 17.31 -19.29 -0.77
CA ILE A 634 17.79 -19.01 -2.14
C ILE A 634 16.64 -18.91 -3.13
N VAL A 635 15.67 -19.82 -3.08
CA VAL A 635 14.61 -19.91 -4.08
C VAL A 635 13.39 -19.12 -3.64
N ASN A 636 12.79 -19.45 -2.50
CA ASN A 636 11.52 -18.85 -2.07
C ASN A 636 11.64 -17.34 -1.80
N ALA A 637 12.69 -16.90 -1.11
CA ALA A 637 12.90 -15.48 -0.85
C ALA A 637 13.16 -14.69 -2.14
N THR A 638 13.87 -15.28 -3.12
CA THR A 638 14.09 -14.64 -4.42
C THR A 638 12.78 -14.52 -5.21
N ILE A 639 11.93 -15.55 -5.22
CA ILE A 639 10.62 -15.48 -5.89
C ILE A 639 9.74 -14.40 -5.25
N LEU A 640 9.69 -14.33 -3.92
CA LEU A 640 8.79 -13.44 -3.20
C LEU A 640 9.27 -11.99 -3.13
N TYR A 641 10.58 -11.73 -3.11
CA TYR A 641 11.09 -10.37 -2.96
C TYR A 641 11.91 -9.86 -4.14
N GLY A 642 12.27 -10.75 -5.07
CA GLY A 642 12.97 -10.43 -6.29
C GLY A 642 14.29 -9.69 -6.06
N PRO A 643 14.57 -8.61 -6.81
CA PRO A 643 15.79 -7.83 -6.67
C PRO A 643 16.03 -7.26 -5.26
N LEU A 644 14.98 -7.06 -4.46
CA LEU A 644 15.14 -6.57 -3.10
C LEU A 644 15.81 -7.62 -2.19
N HIS A 645 15.58 -8.92 -2.44
CA HIS A 645 16.22 -9.98 -1.65
C HIS A 645 17.74 -9.88 -1.77
N LEU A 646 18.25 -9.85 -3.01
CA LEU A 646 19.68 -9.73 -3.29
C LEU A 646 20.29 -8.49 -2.61
N TYR A 647 19.57 -7.37 -2.64
CA TYR A 647 20.04 -6.16 -1.99
C TYR A 647 20.12 -6.30 -0.47
N VAL A 648 19.12 -6.89 0.18
CA VAL A 648 19.16 -7.15 1.63
C VAL A 648 20.33 -8.08 2.00
N VAL A 649 20.57 -9.12 1.20
CA VAL A 649 21.69 -10.04 1.43
C VAL A 649 23.03 -9.31 1.32
N LEU A 650 23.24 -8.56 0.23
CA LEU A 650 24.46 -7.76 0.05
C LEU A 650 24.63 -6.72 1.16
N TRP A 651 23.57 -5.99 1.48
CA TRP A 651 23.57 -5.01 2.56
C TRP A 651 23.93 -5.65 3.91
N GLY A 652 23.34 -6.81 4.21
CA GLY A 652 23.65 -7.59 5.40
C GLY A 652 25.12 -7.99 5.48
N LEU A 653 25.72 -8.45 4.37
CA LEU A 653 27.14 -8.80 4.28
C LEU A 653 28.06 -7.61 4.57
N PHE A 654 27.73 -6.42 4.08
CA PHE A 654 28.50 -5.21 4.34
C PHE A 654 28.35 -4.66 5.78
N HIS A 655 27.32 -5.09 6.51
CA HIS A 655 26.99 -4.60 7.86
C HIS A 655 27.05 -5.70 8.94
N VAL A 656 27.78 -6.80 8.70
CA VAL A 656 27.93 -7.92 9.65
C VAL A 656 28.50 -7.47 11.00
N SER A 657 29.39 -6.49 11.03
CA SER A 657 29.92 -5.90 12.27
C SER A 657 28.79 -5.27 13.11
N ASN A 658 27.87 -4.55 12.48
CA ASN A 658 26.71 -3.96 13.13
C ASN A 658 25.73 -5.02 13.64
N ILE A 659 25.58 -6.15 12.91
CA ILE A 659 24.79 -7.31 13.36
C ILE A 659 25.38 -7.91 14.63
N ARG A 660 26.69 -8.14 14.66
CA ARG A 660 27.39 -8.70 15.84
C ARG A 660 27.29 -7.76 17.04
N GLN A 661 27.56 -6.47 16.85
CA GLN A 661 27.41 -5.45 17.90
C GLN A 661 25.98 -5.37 18.42
N PHE A 662 24.99 -5.51 17.54
CA PHE A 662 23.58 -5.55 17.93
C PHE A 662 23.23 -6.79 18.77
N GLY A 663 23.63 -7.98 18.33
CA GLY A 663 23.43 -9.22 19.09
C GLY A 663 24.09 -9.15 20.47
N GLN A 664 25.32 -8.63 20.53
CA GLN A 664 26.02 -8.36 21.79
C GLN A 664 25.28 -7.33 22.64
N SER A 665 24.70 -6.28 22.06
CA SER A 665 23.89 -5.29 22.77
C SER A 665 22.63 -5.92 23.39
N ILE A 666 21.94 -6.82 22.69
CA ILE A 666 20.78 -7.54 23.25
C ILE A 666 21.23 -8.43 24.41
N ILE A 667 22.29 -9.22 24.22
CA ILE A 667 22.80 -10.12 25.26
C ILE A 667 23.23 -9.31 26.49
N GLU A 668 23.97 -8.22 26.29
CA GLU A 668 24.34 -7.31 27.37
C GLU A 668 23.14 -6.70 28.07
N ARG A 669 22.10 -6.30 27.32
CA ARG A 669 20.84 -5.81 27.87
C ARG A 669 20.25 -6.90 28.76
N ILE A 670 20.00 -8.11 28.25
CA ILE A 670 19.44 -9.22 29.04
C ILE A 670 20.27 -9.48 30.30
N LEU A 671 21.60 -9.53 30.20
CA LEU A 671 22.48 -9.73 31.36
C LEU A 671 22.42 -8.58 32.37
N LYS A 672 22.21 -7.34 31.91
CA LYS A 672 22.02 -6.15 32.75
C LYS A 672 20.67 -6.13 33.49
N ILE A 673 19.67 -6.94 33.10
CA ILE A 673 18.43 -7.13 33.87
C ILE A 673 18.75 -7.63 35.28
N PHE A 674 19.74 -8.51 35.41
CA PHE A 674 20.08 -9.21 36.64
C PHE A 674 21.20 -8.54 37.45
N ARG A 675 21.71 -7.36 37.04
CA ARG A 675 22.80 -6.64 37.74
C ARG A 675 22.26 -5.50 38.62
N LYS A 676 22.77 -5.38 39.87
CA LYS A 676 22.35 -4.37 40.87
C LYS A 676 22.76 -2.91 40.58
N ARG A 677 23.79 -2.65 39.74
CA ARG A 677 24.31 -1.29 39.50
C ARG A 677 23.65 -0.61 38.29
N SER A 678 23.23 0.65 38.46
CA SER A 678 22.91 1.56 37.36
C SER A 678 24.20 2.05 36.70
N VAL A 679 24.27 1.98 35.36
CA VAL A 679 25.35 2.56 34.56
C VAL A 679 24.74 3.72 33.79
N ALA A 680 25.39 4.89 33.80
CA ALA A 680 24.99 6.03 33.00
C ALA A 680 25.13 5.66 31.50
N ILE A 681 24.11 5.93 30.70
CA ILE A 681 24.15 5.65 29.25
C ILE A 681 24.03 6.95 28.48
N GLU A 682 25.00 7.14 27.57
CA GLU A 682 25.05 8.16 26.55
C GLU A 682 23.79 8.14 25.68
N LYS A 683 23.36 9.33 25.24
CA LYS A 683 22.30 9.53 24.25
C LYS A 683 22.73 8.93 22.90
N SER A 684 22.70 7.61 22.73
CA SER A 684 22.69 7.04 21.39
C SER A 684 21.23 7.00 20.93
N GLU A 685 20.86 7.93 20.06
CA GLU A 685 19.68 7.82 19.20
C GLU A 685 19.82 6.58 18.31
N GLN A 686 19.58 5.39 18.86
CA GLN A 686 19.53 4.18 18.06
C GLN A 686 18.17 4.16 17.36
N SER A 687 18.16 4.70 16.13
CA SER A 687 17.02 4.55 15.22
C SER A 687 16.68 3.07 15.10
N ILE A 688 15.39 2.74 15.20
CA ILE A 688 14.84 1.37 15.13
C ILE A 688 15.09 0.72 13.75
N SER A 689 15.55 1.51 12.77
CA SER A 689 15.70 1.13 11.36
C SER A 689 16.54 -0.12 11.08
N PRO A 690 17.72 -0.34 11.69
CA PRO A 690 18.54 -1.52 11.38
C PRO A 690 17.96 -2.80 11.98
N PHE A 691 17.29 -2.69 13.13
CA PHE A 691 16.70 -3.84 13.84
C PHE A 691 15.63 -4.56 13.01
N LEU A 692 14.77 -3.81 12.34
CA LEU A 692 13.70 -4.37 11.51
C LEU A 692 14.24 -5.14 10.29
N ILE A 693 15.41 -4.75 9.78
CA ILE A 693 16.09 -5.48 8.71
C ILE A 693 16.69 -6.79 9.24
N TYR A 694 17.10 -6.86 10.51
CA TYR A 694 17.62 -8.11 11.09
C TYR A 694 16.52 -9.13 11.42
N LEU A 695 15.30 -8.66 11.71
CA LEU A 695 14.10 -9.52 11.82
C LEU A 695 13.82 -10.32 10.54
N TYR A 696 14.28 -9.82 9.38
CA TYR A 696 14.14 -10.51 8.10
C TYR A 696 14.94 -11.82 8.04
N LEU A 697 16.17 -11.84 8.54
CA LEU A 697 17.11 -12.97 8.34
C LEU A 697 16.91 -14.10 9.35
N ILE A 698 16.54 -13.77 10.59
CA ILE A 698 16.52 -14.73 11.71
C ILE A 698 15.52 -15.87 11.50
N PRO A 699 14.29 -15.66 11.01
CA PRO A 699 13.30 -16.74 10.87
C PRO A 699 13.70 -17.81 9.84
N PHE A 700 14.58 -17.52 8.88
CA PHE A 700 15.02 -18.51 7.90
C PHE A 700 15.87 -19.64 8.52
N ILE A 701 16.58 -19.37 9.62
CA ILE A 701 17.41 -20.38 10.29
C ILE A 701 16.55 -21.54 10.84
N PRO A 702 15.59 -21.31 11.76
CA PRO A 702 14.77 -22.40 12.30
C PRO A 702 13.94 -23.09 11.21
N LEU A 703 13.47 -22.35 10.19
CA LEU A 703 12.75 -22.95 9.06
C LEU A 703 13.63 -23.92 8.26
N SER A 704 14.92 -23.64 8.13
CA SER A 704 15.83 -24.46 7.33
C SER A 704 16.43 -25.63 8.14
N THR A 705 16.33 -25.62 9.47
CA THR A 705 16.93 -26.66 10.32
C THR A 705 16.01 -27.82 10.67
N PHE A 706 14.69 -27.64 10.63
CA PHE A 706 13.73 -28.69 11.00
C PHE A 706 13.08 -29.29 9.75
N PRO A 707 13.03 -30.64 9.61
CA PRO A 707 12.17 -31.28 8.62
C PRO A 707 10.71 -30.87 8.86
N HIS A 708 10.02 -30.47 7.80
CA HIS A 708 8.62 -30.08 7.86
C HIS A 708 7.97 -30.29 6.49
N GLN A 709 6.66 -30.48 6.47
CA GLN A 709 5.86 -30.47 5.24
C GLN A 709 5.96 -29.08 4.58
N GLU A 710 6.13 -29.03 3.25
CA GLU A 710 6.59 -27.90 2.41
C GLU A 710 6.54 -26.46 2.98
N ALA A 711 7.61 -25.72 2.68
CA ALA A 711 7.94 -24.44 3.31
C ALA A 711 7.51 -23.15 2.60
N ARG A 712 6.79 -23.22 1.47
CA ARG A 712 6.56 -22.04 0.61
C ARG A 712 5.67 -20.98 1.29
N PHE A 713 4.95 -21.36 2.33
CA PHE A 713 3.84 -20.59 2.87
C PHE A 713 4.25 -19.52 3.90
N LEU A 714 5.38 -19.65 4.61
CA LEU A 714 5.69 -18.72 5.70
C LEU A 714 6.50 -17.49 5.28
N VAL A 715 7.05 -17.47 4.07
CA VAL A 715 7.95 -16.40 3.63
C VAL A 715 7.19 -15.09 3.30
N PRO A 716 5.99 -15.08 2.67
CA PRO A 716 5.27 -13.83 2.36
C PRO A 716 5.07 -12.87 3.55
N LEU A 717 4.97 -13.38 4.78
CA LEU A 717 4.73 -12.57 5.97
C LEU A 717 5.87 -11.60 6.33
N ILE A 718 7.10 -11.88 5.86
CA ILE A 718 8.27 -11.02 6.08
C ILE A 718 8.36 -9.89 5.03
N PHE A 719 7.55 -9.93 3.95
CA PHE A 719 7.58 -8.90 2.90
C PHE A 719 7.50 -7.44 3.42
N PRO A 720 6.67 -7.09 4.41
CA PRO A 720 6.65 -5.74 4.94
C PRO A 720 8.00 -5.28 5.52
N LEU A 721 8.79 -6.19 6.09
CA LEU A 721 10.09 -5.87 6.69
C LEU A 721 11.14 -5.54 5.63
N ILE A 722 11.14 -6.23 4.49
CA ILE A 722 12.12 -5.94 3.43
C ILE A 722 11.97 -4.52 2.88
N LEU A 723 10.76 -3.95 2.92
CA LEU A 723 10.51 -2.61 2.42
C LEU A 723 11.10 -1.49 3.29
N PHE A 724 11.55 -1.77 4.52
CA PHE A 724 12.27 -0.79 5.34
C PHE A 724 13.64 -0.41 4.77
N ILE A 725 14.15 -1.16 3.79
CA ILE A 725 15.38 -0.80 3.07
C ILE A 725 15.16 0.21 1.95
N VAL A 726 13.91 0.39 1.50
CA VAL A 726 13.55 1.26 0.37
C VAL A 726 14.01 2.72 0.58
N PRO A 727 13.86 3.33 1.76
CA PRO A 727 14.43 4.67 2.04
C PRO A 727 15.95 4.76 1.86
N VAL A 728 16.69 3.70 2.20
CA VAL A 728 18.15 3.63 2.00
C VAL A 728 18.49 3.55 0.51
N LEU A 729 17.63 2.92 -0.29
CA LEU A 729 17.77 2.83 -1.75
C LEU A 729 17.48 4.17 -2.47
N ILE A 730 16.58 4.99 -1.92
CA ILE A 730 16.07 6.23 -2.54
C ILE A 730 17.12 7.36 -2.55
N THR A 731 18.15 7.32 -1.71
CA THR A 731 19.12 8.42 -1.58
C THR A 731 20.22 8.46 -2.67
N LYS A 732 20.10 7.68 -3.76
CA LYS A 732 21.08 7.63 -4.87
C LYS A 732 20.39 7.54 -6.26
N ASN A 733 21.07 8.01 -7.32
CA ASN A 733 20.61 7.97 -8.73
C ASN A 733 20.17 6.57 -9.25
N LEU A 734 20.45 5.50 -8.50
CA LEU A 734 20.12 4.12 -8.83
C LEU A 734 18.65 3.75 -8.58
N HIS A 735 17.90 4.55 -7.82
CA HIS A 735 16.52 4.26 -7.43
C HIS A 735 15.57 4.06 -8.63
N THR A 736 15.67 4.90 -9.66
CA THR A 736 14.75 4.82 -10.81
C THR A 736 14.96 3.54 -11.61
N LEU A 737 16.21 3.09 -11.79
CA LEU A 737 16.51 1.84 -12.47
C LEU A 737 16.08 0.64 -11.63
N LEU A 738 16.43 0.62 -10.34
CA LEU A 738 16.02 -0.45 -9.42
C LEU A 738 14.50 -0.57 -9.32
N PHE A 739 13.79 0.55 -9.26
CA PHE A 739 12.32 0.55 -9.25
C PHE A 739 11.76 -0.04 -10.54
N ARG A 740 12.30 0.31 -11.72
CA ARG A 740 11.85 -0.26 -13.00
C ARG A 740 12.10 -1.77 -13.08
N ILE A 741 13.27 -2.24 -12.66
CA ILE A 741 13.60 -3.67 -12.62
C ILE A 741 12.67 -4.40 -11.64
N TRP A 742 12.50 -3.85 -10.44
CA TRP A 742 11.62 -4.41 -9.43
C TRP A 742 10.15 -4.42 -9.89
N LEU A 743 9.68 -3.35 -10.54
CA LEU A 743 8.32 -3.27 -11.08
C LEU A 743 8.10 -4.30 -12.19
N ALA A 744 9.05 -4.41 -13.14
CA ALA A 744 8.99 -5.42 -14.20
C ALA A 744 8.95 -6.84 -13.61
N PHE A 745 9.78 -7.12 -12.60
CA PHE A 745 9.75 -8.39 -11.87
C PHE A 745 8.38 -8.64 -11.25
N ASN A 746 7.79 -7.67 -10.54
CA ASN A 746 6.49 -7.86 -9.90
C ASN A 746 5.36 -8.04 -10.91
N ILE A 747 5.37 -7.31 -12.03
CA ILE A 747 4.39 -7.52 -13.12
C ILE A 747 4.52 -8.94 -13.68
N PHE A 748 5.74 -9.38 -13.97
CA PHE A 748 6.01 -10.72 -14.49
C PHE A 748 5.54 -11.82 -13.53
N ILE A 749 5.91 -11.73 -12.25
CA ILE A 749 5.53 -12.72 -11.23
C ILE A 749 4.02 -12.67 -10.94
N CYS A 750 3.38 -11.49 -10.96
CA CYS A 750 1.93 -11.35 -10.89
C CYS A 750 1.23 -12.13 -12.00
N ILE A 751 1.71 -12.04 -13.24
CA ILE A 751 1.12 -12.78 -14.38
C ILE A 751 1.33 -14.28 -14.20
N ILE A 752 2.54 -14.70 -13.79
CA ILE A 752 2.83 -16.11 -13.54
C ILE A 752 1.91 -16.67 -12.46
N TYR A 753 1.99 -16.22 -11.21
CA TYR A 753 1.21 -16.84 -10.13
C TYR A 753 -0.26 -16.41 -10.08
N GLY A 754 -0.59 -15.28 -10.71
CA GLY A 754 -1.97 -14.81 -10.81
C GLY A 754 -2.77 -15.50 -11.91
N HIS A 755 -2.13 -15.99 -12.98
CA HIS A 755 -2.84 -16.48 -14.17
C HIS A 755 -2.23 -17.71 -14.84
N LEU A 756 -0.90 -17.80 -15.00
CA LEU A 756 -0.29 -18.88 -15.78
C LEU A 756 -0.04 -20.14 -14.97
N HIS A 757 0.50 -20.00 -13.75
CA HIS A 757 0.87 -21.09 -12.86
C HIS A 757 -0.35 -21.92 -12.55
N GLN A 758 -0.41 -23.12 -13.12
CA GLN A 758 -1.55 -24.02 -13.07
C GLN A 758 -2.89 -23.37 -13.46
N GLY A 759 -2.86 -22.35 -14.33
CA GLY A 759 -4.02 -21.51 -14.69
C GLY A 759 -5.21 -22.25 -15.28
N GLY A 760 -4.97 -23.37 -15.96
CA GLY A 760 -6.01 -24.21 -16.56
C GLY A 760 -6.86 -24.98 -15.55
N LEU A 761 -6.43 -25.09 -14.28
CA LEU A 761 -7.09 -25.91 -13.28
C LEU A 761 -8.46 -25.34 -12.89
N LEU A 762 -8.56 -24.08 -12.45
CA LEU A 762 -9.83 -23.47 -12.06
C LEU A 762 -10.89 -23.48 -13.20
N PRO A 763 -10.55 -23.14 -14.45
CA PRO A 763 -11.45 -23.32 -15.59
C PRO A 763 -11.91 -24.78 -15.80
N ALA A 764 -11.01 -25.75 -15.60
CA ALA A 764 -11.36 -27.17 -15.69
C ALA A 764 -12.35 -27.59 -14.60
N LEU A 765 -12.14 -27.14 -13.36
CA LEU A 765 -13.06 -27.42 -12.24
C LEU A 765 -14.43 -26.81 -12.48
N LYS A 766 -14.48 -25.57 -12.98
CA LYS A 766 -15.74 -24.93 -13.37
C LYS A 766 -16.46 -25.73 -14.45
N TYR A 767 -15.74 -26.20 -15.46
CA TYR A 767 -16.33 -27.03 -16.52
C TYR A 767 -16.89 -28.34 -15.98
N ILE A 768 -16.19 -29.02 -15.07
CA ILE A 768 -16.67 -30.28 -14.45
C ILE A 768 -17.89 -30.02 -13.55
N HIS A 769 -17.89 -28.92 -12.80
CA HIS A 769 -19.02 -28.47 -11.99
C HIS A 769 -20.27 -28.27 -12.85
N ASP A 770 -20.13 -27.52 -13.96
CA ASP A 770 -21.22 -27.17 -14.86
C ASP A 770 -21.61 -28.32 -15.83
N TYR A 771 -20.85 -29.42 -15.87
CA TYR A 771 -21.08 -30.53 -16.79
C TYR A 771 -22.43 -31.21 -16.49
N PRO A 772 -23.32 -31.38 -17.49
CA PRO A 772 -24.65 -31.94 -17.28
C PRO A 772 -24.57 -33.39 -16.84
N VAL A 773 -25.33 -33.74 -15.79
CA VAL A 773 -25.53 -35.14 -15.42
C VAL A 773 -26.59 -35.72 -16.34
N VAL A 774 -26.27 -36.85 -16.98
CA VAL A 774 -27.24 -37.57 -17.83
C VAL A 774 -28.32 -38.13 -16.92
N SER A 775 -29.49 -37.49 -16.88
CA SER A 775 -30.69 -38.06 -16.29
C SER A 775 -31.32 -39.00 -17.31
N SER A 776 -31.36 -40.30 -17.01
CA SER A 776 -32.23 -41.21 -17.78
C SER A 776 -33.68 -40.81 -17.51
N ASN A 777 -34.46 -40.52 -18.56
CA ASN A 777 -35.91 -40.23 -18.48
C ASN A 777 -36.77 -41.42 -18.03
N VAL A 778 -36.15 -42.55 -17.72
CA VAL A 778 -36.81 -43.67 -17.05
C VAL A 778 -36.74 -43.36 -15.58
N ILE A 779 -37.88 -43.26 -14.88
CA ILE A 779 -37.92 -43.33 -13.43
C ILE A 779 -37.44 -44.74 -13.06
N PRO A 780 -36.42 -44.92 -12.21
CA PRO A 780 -36.46 -46.10 -11.41
C PRO A 780 -36.22 -45.75 -9.94
N ILE A 781 -36.89 -46.52 -9.11
CA ILE A 781 -36.68 -46.63 -7.68
C ILE A 781 -35.31 -47.31 -7.51
N VAL A 782 -34.22 -46.62 -7.83
CA VAL A 782 -32.84 -47.10 -7.61
C VAL A 782 -32.29 -46.40 -6.38
N THR A 783 -31.89 -47.22 -5.42
CA THR A 783 -31.32 -46.88 -4.13
C THR A 783 -29.92 -46.26 -4.19
N ASN A 784 -29.35 -46.03 -5.39
CA ASN A 784 -28.02 -45.45 -5.58
C ASN A 784 -28.05 -44.29 -6.59
N PRO A 785 -27.61 -43.07 -6.20
CA PRO A 785 -27.55 -41.91 -7.10
C PRO A 785 -26.47 -42.07 -8.18
N ASN A 786 -26.68 -41.45 -9.35
CA ASN A 786 -25.65 -41.32 -10.39
C ASN A 786 -24.43 -40.58 -9.81
N LYS A 787 -23.22 -41.14 -10.00
CA LYS A 787 -21.97 -40.59 -9.46
C LYS A 787 -21.12 -39.95 -10.57
N LYS A 788 -20.52 -38.79 -10.26
CA LYS A 788 -19.41 -38.22 -11.04
C LYS A 788 -18.10 -38.66 -10.38
N ILE A 789 -17.25 -39.39 -11.08
CA ILE A 789 -15.94 -39.82 -10.58
C ILE A 789 -14.87 -39.00 -11.29
N LEU A 790 -14.08 -38.24 -10.54
CA LEU A 790 -12.99 -37.40 -11.04
C LEU A 790 -11.66 -37.97 -10.56
N ILE A 791 -10.85 -38.46 -11.50
CA ILE A 791 -9.49 -38.94 -11.25
C ILE A 791 -8.52 -37.82 -11.58
N THR A 792 -7.66 -37.43 -10.65
CA THR A 792 -6.57 -36.46 -10.90
C THR A 792 -5.23 -37.15 -10.89
N TYR A 793 -4.40 -36.85 -11.89
CA TYR A 793 -3.11 -37.50 -12.11
C TYR A 793 -2.04 -36.47 -12.50
N HIS A 794 -0.96 -36.38 -11.74
CA HIS A 794 0.08 -35.32 -11.84
C HIS A 794 -0.50 -33.89 -11.88
N THR A 795 -1.62 -33.68 -11.20
CA THR A 795 -2.17 -32.34 -10.93
C THR A 795 -2.46 -32.24 -9.45
N TYR A 796 -2.62 -31.02 -8.93
CA TYR A 796 -3.18 -30.88 -7.59
C TYR A 796 -4.55 -31.52 -7.52
N MET A 797 -4.87 -32.07 -6.36
CA MET A 797 -6.23 -32.50 -6.04
C MET A 797 -7.19 -31.33 -6.41
N PRO A 798 -8.42 -31.58 -6.87
CA PRO A 798 -9.44 -30.57 -7.10
C PRO A 798 -10.36 -30.39 -5.86
N PRO A 799 -10.54 -29.17 -5.30
CA PRO A 799 -11.32 -28.98 -4.08
C PRO A 799 -12.75 -29.49 -4.26
N GLY A 800 -13.14 -30.42 -3.39
CA GLY A 800 -14.41 -31.13 -3.49
C GLY A 800 -15.59 -30.15 -3.48
N TYR A 801 -15.47 -29.08 -2.71
CA TYR A 801 -16.50 -28.06 -2.60
C TYR A 801 -16.73 -27.24 -3.89
N LEU A 802 -15.69 -27.09 -4.73
CA LEU A 802 -15.81 -26.36 -6.00
C LEU A 802 -16.41 -27.21 -7.12
N VAL A 803 -16.21 -28.54 -7.08
CA VAL A 803 -16.69 -29.46 -8.13
C VAL A 803 -18.08 -30.01 -7.79
N THR A 804 -18.41 -30.13 -6.51
CA THR A 804 -19.69 -30.67 -6.04
C THR A 804 -20.79 -29.61 -6.09
N SER A 805 -21.99 -29.98 -6.57
CA SER A 805 -23.18 -29.13 -6.48
C SER A 805 -23.60 -28.99 -5.01
N MET A 806 -23.79 -27.76 -4.52
CA MET A 806 -24.11 -27.50 -3.11
C MET A 806 -25.47 -26.83 -2.99
N SER A 807 -26.40 -27.47 -2.29
CA SER A 807 -27.71 -26.94 -1.96
C SER A 807 -28.08 -27.31 -0.53
N LYS A 808 -28.84 -26.44 0.14
CA LYS A 808 -29.40 -26.68 1.47
C LYS A 808 -30.85 -27.23 1.41
N SER A 809 -31.43 -27.36 0.22
CA SER A 809 -32.78 -27.91 0.05
C SER A 809 -32.77 -29.44 0.18
N GLU A 810 -33.63 -30.01 1.03
CA GLU A 810 -33.77 -31.46 1.30
C GLU A 810 -34.00 -32.33 0.04
N TYR A 811 -34.37 -31.72 -1.09
CA TYR A 811 -34.78 -32.44 -2.30
C TYR A 811 -33.66 -32.82 -3.28
N ASP A 812 -32.41 -32.39 -3.07
CA ASP A 812 -31.33 -32.50 -4.07
C ASP A 812 -30.08 -33.29 -3.61
N HIS A 813 -30.23 -34.24 -2.68
CA HIS A 813 -29.18 -35.17 -2.23
C HIS A 813 -28.69 -36.17 -3.31
N LYS A 814 -28.98 -35.94 -4.59
CA LYS A 814 -28.92 -36.98 -5.64
C LYS A 814 -27.62 -37.05 -6.44
N LEU A 815 -26.59 -36.26 -6.15
CA LEU A 815 -25.34 -36.28 -6.94
C LEU A 815 -24.09 -36.25 -6.06
N GLN A 816 -23.49 -37.42 -5.86
CA GLN A 816 -22.21 -37.55 -5.18
C GLN A 816 -21.07 -37.44 -6.19
N THR A 817 -20.20 -36.44 -6.03
CA THR A 817 -18.94 -36.36 -6.78
C THR A 817 -17.84 -37.03 -5.96
N ILE A 818 -17.20 -38.05 -6.52
CA ILE A 818 -16.08 -38.76 -5.91
C ILE A 818 -14.81 -38.25 -6.58
N VAL A 819 -13.88 -37.76 -5.77
CA VAL A 819 -12.55 -37.32 -6.21
C VAL A 819 -11.54 -38.39 -5.82
N ILE A 820 -10.76 -38.86 -6.79
CA ILE A 820 -9.66 -39.82 -6.59
C ILE A 820 -8.38 -39.13 -6.99
N ASP A 821 -7.55 -38.79 -6.01
CA ASP A 821 -6.28 -38.12 -6.21
C ASP A 821 -5.13 -39.13 -6.25
N LEU A 822 -4.51 -39.25 -7.42
CA LEU A 822 -3.35 -40.09 -7.64
C LEU A 822 -2.03 -39.33 -7.47
N LYS A 823 -2.05 -38.01 -7.21
CA LYS A 823 -0.84 -37.21 -6.96
C LYS A 823 0.23 -37.47 -8.04
N GLY A 824 1.47 -37.78 -7.64
CA GLY A 824 2.58 -38.19 -8.49
C GLY A 824 2.74 -39.71 -8.62
N ALA A 825 1.66 -40.50 -8.46
CA ALA A 825 1.69 -41.95 -8.54
C ALA A 825 2.28 -42.49 -9.86
N ARG A 826 2.77 -43.72 -9.80
CA ARG A 826 3.22 -44.42 -11.01
C ARG A 826 2.03 -44.74 -11.90
N ARG A 827 2.30 -44.86 -13.20
CA ARG A 827 1.31 -45.25 -14.21
C ARG A 827 0.53 -46.52 -13.84
N GLU A 828 1.21 -47.52 -13.29
CA GLU A 828 0.60 -48.79 -12.87
C GLU A 828 -0.56 -48.57 -11.89
N GLU A 829 -0.45 -47.60 -10.98
CA GLU A 829 -1.52 -47.27 -10.04
C GLU A 829 -2.72 -46.58 -10.71
N LEU A 830 -2.48 -45.77 -11.76
CA LEU A 830 -3.55 -45.20 -12.57
C LEU A 830 -4.33 -46.30 -13.30
N ASP A 831 -3.62 -47.25 -13.92
CA ASP A 831 -4.23 -48.37 -14.64
C ASP A 831 -5.06 -49.25 -13.68
N LEU A 832 -4.49 -49.63 -12.53
CA LEU A 832 -5.20 -50.39 -11.48
C LEU A 832 -6.44 -49.64 -10.95
N THR A 833 -6.34 -48.32 -10.79
CA THR A 833 -7.45 -47.48 -10.33
C THR A 833 -8.59 -47.45 -11.34
N ILE A 834 -8.26 -47.33 -12.64
CA ILE A 834 -9.25 -47.36 -13.73
C ILE A 834 -9.92 -48.74 -13.79
N GLU A 835 -9.15 -49.83 -13.72
CA GLU A 835 -9.70 -51.20 -13.69
C GLU A 835 -10.65 -51.40 -12.51
N ARG A 836 -10.24 -50.95 -11.32
CA ARG A 836 -11.06 -51.02 -10.10
C ARG A 836 -12.38 -50.26 -10.26
N ILE A 837 -12.33 -49.03 -10.78
CA ILE A 837 -13.53 -48.22 -11.02
C ILE A 837 -14.44 -48.90 -12.03
N PHE A 838 -13.88 -49.46 -13.09
CA PHE A 838 -14.68 -50.17 -14.09
C PHE A 838 -15.36 -51.40 -13.48
N HIS A 839 -14.66 -52.17 -12.64
CA HIS A 839 -15.25 -53.31 -11.93
C HIS A 839 -16.32 -52.89 -10.91
N GLU A 840 -16.08 -51.86 -10.10
CA GLU A 840 -17.00 -51.40 -9.06
C GLU A 840 -18.22 -50.65 -9.62
N TYR A 841 -18.10 -49.98 -10.77
CA TYR A 841 -19.08 -49.00 -11.25
C TYR A 841 -19.63 -49.25 -12.67
N SER A 842 -19.25 -50.35 -13.35
CA SER A 842 -19.68 -50.68 -14.73
C SER A 842 -21.19 -50.87 -14.94
N MET A 843 -21.96 -51.14 -13.88
CA MET A 843 -23.42 -51.40 -13.95
C MET A 843 -24.30 -50.15 -13.85
N HIS A 844 -23.71 -48.94 -13.83
CA HIS A 844 -24.41 -47.68 -13.53
C HIS A 844 -24.09 -46.57 -14.56
N ASN A 845 -25.00 -45.60 -14.73
CA ASN A 845 -24.81 -44.40 -15.57
C ASN A 845 -23.83 -43.39 -14.94
N ASN A 846 -22.65 -43.85 -14.52
CA ASN A 846 -21.62 -43.03 -13.89
C ASN A 846 -20.74 -42.33 -14.94
N GLN A 847 -20.38 -41.08 -14.66
CA GLN A 847 -19.48 -40.29 -15.51
C GLN A 847 -18.07 -40.31 -14.91
N VAL A 848 -17.09 -40.86 -15.64
CA VAL A 848 -15.69 -40.88 -15.21
C VAL A 848 -14.90 -39.83 -15.98
N PHE A 849 -14.32 -38.89 -15.26
CA PHE A 849 -13.42 -37.85 -15.77
C PHE A 849 -12.00 -38.14 -15.32
N VAL A 850 -11.04 -38.01 -16.23
CA VAL A 850 -9.61 -38.06 -15.91
C VAL A 850 -9.02 -36.69 -16.24
N LEU A 851 -8.50 -36.02 -15.23
CA LEU A 851 -7.82 -34.73 -15.34
C LEU A 851 -6.30 -34.97 -15.28
N LEU A 852 -5.61 -34.57 -16.35
CA LEU A 852 -4.17 -34.75 -16.49
C LEU A 852 -3.55 -33.53 -17.21
N PRO A 853 -2.29 -33.18 -16.93
CA PRO A 853 -1.59 -32.09 -17.60
C PRO A 853 -1.32 -32.43 -19.07
N ASN A 854 -1.30 -31.42 -19.95
CA ASN A 854 -1.24 -31.63 -21.41
C ASN A 854 0.03 -32.36 -21.89
N ILE A 855 1.13 -32.25 -21.14
CA ILE A 855 2.41 -32.94 -21.42
C ILE A 855 2.24 -34.46 -21.32
N SER A 856 1.25 -34.93 -20.55
CA SER A 856 0.86 -36.33 -20.40
C SER A 856 -0.02 -36.83 -21.57
N GLN A 857 -0.09 -36.12 -22.70
CA GLN A 857 -0.84 -36.56 -23.88
C GLN A 857 -0.36 -37.89 -24.47
N THR A 858 0.92 -38.24 -24.33
CA THR A 858 1.47 -39.54 -24.75
C THR A 858 0.79 -40.70 -24.03
N TYR A 859 0.43 -40.51 -22.75
CA TYR A 859 -0.30 -41.52 -21.97
C TYR A 859 -1.73 -41.77 -22.51
N LEU A 860 -2.38 -40.76 -23.08
CA LEU A 860 -3.71 -40.91 -23.71
C LEU A 860 -3.66 -41.69 -25.04
N ILE A 861 -2.53 -41.65 -25.75
CA ILE A 861 -2.34 -42.39 -27.01
C ILE A 861 -2.17 -43.88 -26.74
N GLU A 862 -1.48 -44.24 -25.66
CA GLU A 862 -1.25 -45.65 -25.28
C GLU A 862 -2.41 -46.27 -24.50
N LEU A 863 -3.19 -45.49 -23.74
CA LEU A 863 -4.41 -45.99 -23.08
C LEU A 863 -5.43 -46.54 -24.10
N LYS A 864 -5.45 -46.01 -25.33
CA LYS A 864 -6.26 -46.57 -26.45
C LYS A 864 -5.84 -48.00 -26.85
N GLN A 865 -4.63 -48.44 -26.53
CA GLN A 865 -4.14 -49.78 -26.82
C GLN A 865 -4.46 -50.78 -25.69
N ALA A 866 -4.81 -50.29 -24.50
CA ALA A 866 -5.40 -51.08 -23.43
C ALA A 866 -6.93 -51.23 -23.66
N LYS A 867 -7.61 -52.14 -22.96
CA LYS A 867 -9.04 -52.50 -23.13
C LYS A 867 -10.07 -51.35 -23.00
N TYR A 868 -9.64 -50.10 -22.80
CA TYR A 868 -10.49 -48.95 -22.48
C TYR A 868 -10.19 -47.75 -23.41
N SER A 869 -11.19 -46.95 -23.77
CA SER A 869 -10.99 -45.76 -24.61
C SER A 869 -11.50 -44.49 -23.93
N PHE A 870 -10.61 -43.55 -23.63
CA PHE A 870 -10.99 -42.21 -23.19
C PHE A 870 -11.16 -41.27 -24.38
N LYS A 871 -12.24 -40.48 -24.37
CA LYS A 871 -12.48 -39.40 -25.34
C LYS A 871 -12.04 -38.08 -24.72
N LEU A 872 -11.19 -37.33 -25.43
CA LEU A 872 -10.86 -35.97 -25.03
C LEU A 872 -12.12 -35.09 -25.11
N ILE A 873 -12.56 -34.59 -23.96
CA ILE A 873 -13.78 -33.76 -23.84
C ILE A 873 -13.43 -32.27 -24.03
N LYS A 874 -12.40 -31.77 -23.32
CA LYS A 874 -12.00 -30.37 -23.35
C LYS A 874 -10.54 -30.21 -22.94
N GLN A 875 -9.89 -29.17 -23.46
CA GLN A 875 -8.57 -28.71 -23.03
C GLN A 875 -8.67 -27.26 -22.52
N PHE A 876 -7.84 -26.92 -21.53
CA PHE A 876 -7.84 -25.62 -20.86
C PHE A 876 -6.43 -25.01 -20.91
N ALA A 877 -6.36 -23.73 -21.22
CA ALA A 877 -5.14 -22.93 -21.28
C ALA A 877 -5.45 -21.50 -20.77
N PRO A 878 -4.45 -20.74 -20.29
CA PRO A 878 -3.03 -21.11 -20.14
C PRO A 878 -2.77 -21.99 -18.90
N HIS A 879 -1.76 -22.86 -18.96
CA HIS A 879 -1.33 -23.69 -17.84
C HIS A 879 0.19 -23.85 -17.87
N LEU A 880 0.85 -23.42 -16.80
CA LEU A 880 2.30 -23.55 -16.57
C LEU A 880 2.51 -24.31 -15.26
N ASP A 881 3.20 -25.45 -15.30
CA ASP A 881 3.50 -26.22 -14.10
C ASP A 881 4.97 -26.05 -13.70
N LEU A 882 5.21 -25.41 -12.55
CA LEU A 882 6.56 -25.18 -12.03
C LEU A 882 7.00 -26.25 -11.01
N ASP A 883 6.10 -27.16 -10.61
CA ASP A 883 6.31 -28.05 -9.46
C ASP A 883 6.78 -29.45 -9.85
N HIS A 884 6.26 -30.02 -10.95
CA HIS A 884 6.62 -31.38 -11.39
C HIS A 884 7.81 -31.41 -12.38
N GLY A 885 8.53 -30.29 -12.48
CA GLY A 885 9.66 -30.06 -13.39
C GLY A 885 10.85 -31.00 -13.21
N PHE A 886 11.20 -31.31 -11.95
CA PHE A 886 12.49 -31.92 -11.61
C PHE A 886 12.49 -33.45 -11.60
N GLU A 887 11.43 -34.10 -11.13
CA GLU A 887 11.38 -35.56 -10.98
C GLU A 887 11.21 -36.30 -12.32
N GLU A 888 10.34 -35.80 -13.21
CA GLU A 888 10.14 -36.39 -14.54
C GLU A 888 11.41 -36.29 -15.42
N LEU A 889 12.22 -35.24 -15.27
CA LEU A 889 13.46 -35.04 -16.03
C LEU A 889 14.60 -35.97 -15.60
N ILE A 890 14.61 -36.39 -14.33
CA ILE A 890 15.53 -37.40 -13.82
C ILE A 890 15.17 -38.78 -14.38
N HIS A 891 13.88 -39.08 -14.56
CA HIS A 891 13.41 -40.36 -15.09
C HIS A 891 13.32 -40.44 -16.62
N PHE A 892 13.12 -39.32 -17.33
CA PHE A 892 13.24 -39.27 -18.81
C PHE A 892 14.64 -39.59 -19.32
N LYS A 893 15.65 -39.54 -18.44
CA LYS A 893 17.02 -39.93 -18.73
C LYS A 893 17.16 -41.41 -19.11
N ASP A 894 16.20 -42.26 -18.73
CA ASP A 894 16.17 -43.68 -19.08
C ASP A 894 15.51 -43.99 -20.44
N GLN A 895 14.86 -43.01 -21.09
CA GLN A 895 14.26 -43.20 -22.42
C GLN A 895 14.85 -42.22 -23.45
N GLN A 896 16.06 -42.53 -23.92
CA GLN A 896 16.73 -42.13 -25.19
C GLN A 896 16.64 -40.69 -25.76
N LYS A 897 16.02 -39.69 -25.13
CA LYS A 897 16.11 -38.28 -25.53
C LYS A 897 16.43 -37.38 -24.35
N GLN A 898 17.61 -36.73 -24.41
CA GLN A 898 18.00 -35.68 -23.49
C GLN A 898 17.15 -34.43 -23.73
N TYR A 899 16.12 -34.24 -22.91
CA TYR A 899 15.49 -32.93 -22.75
C TYR A 899 16.18 -32.21 -21.58
N THR A 900 16.50 -30.93 -21.73
CA THR A 900 16.96 -30.10 -20.60
C THR A 900 15.79 -29.36 -19.95
N ILE A 901 15.96 -28.89 -18.71
CA ILE A 901 15.00 -27.99 -18.02
C ILE A 901 14.63 -26.78 -18.89
N TRP A 902 15.60 -26.27 -19.67
CA TRP A 902 15.40 -25.14 -20.57
C TRP A 902 14.57 -25.49 -21.79
N ASP A 903 14.62 -26.73 -22.27
CA ASP A 903 13.79 -27.18 -23.38
C ASP A 903 12.32 -27.33 -22.93
N ARG A 904 12.09 -27.81 -21.69
CA ARG A 904 10.75 -27.85 -21.05
C ARG A 904 10.17 -26.45 -20.88
N PHE A 905 10.92 -25.53 -20.28
CA PHE A 905 10.46 -24.14 -20.08
C PHE A 905 10.20 -23.43 -21.42
N LYS A 906 11.01 -23.66 -22.46
CA LYS A 906 10.78 -23.10 -23.80
C LYS A 906 9.53 -23.67 -24.45
N LEU A 907 9.25 -24.97 -24.31
CA LEU A 907 8.04 -25.61 -24.83
C LEU A 907 6.78 -25.06 -24.17
N ASP A 908 6.78 -24.95 -22.84
CA ASP A 908 5.64 -24.40 -22.09
C ASP A 908 5.42 -22.92 -22.44
N LEU A 909 6.50 -22.13 -22.50
CA LEU A 909 6.43 -20.71 -22.88
C LEU A 909 6.00 -20.54 -24.35
N TYR A 910 6.43 -21.43 -25.25
CA TYR A 910 6.01 -21.45 -26.66
C TYR A 910 4.52 -21.77 -26.80
N GLN A 911 4.00 -22.74 -26.04
CA GLN A 911 2.56 -23.06 -26.04
C GLN A 911 1.72 -21.92 -25.46
N VAL A 912 2.19 -21.27 -24.38
CA VAL A 912 1.53 -20.09 -23.80
C VAL A 912 1.53 -18.93 -24.80
N THR A 913 2.66 -18.63 -25.44
CA THR A 913 2.77 -17.52 -26.41
C THR A 913 1.99 -17.77 -27.70
N ARG A 914 1.93 -19.01 -28.19
CA ARG A 914 1.12 -19.39 -29.36
C ARG A 914 -0.38 -19.27 -29.12
N ASN A 915 -0.85 -19.48 -27.89
CA ASN A 915 -2.27 -19.38 -27.55
C ASN A 915 -2.70 -17.95 -27.12
N LEU A 916 -1.74 -17.07 -26.83
CA LEU A 916 -1.98 -15.65 -26.51
C LEU A 916 -1.93 -14.75 -27.77
N MET A 917 -1.29 -15.22 -28.85
CA MET A 917 -1.40 -14.67 -30.21
C MET A 917 -2.60 -15.27 -30.93
#